data_AF-A0A6L3EVV6-F1
#
_entry.id   AF-A0A6L3EVV6-F1
#
_cell.length_a   1.000
_cell.length_b   1.000
_cell.length_c   1.000
_cell.angle_alpha   90.00
_cell.angle_beta   90.00
_cell.angle_gamma   90.00
#
_symmetry.space_group_name_H-M   'P 1'
#
loop_
_entity.id
_entity.type
_entity.pdbx_description
1 polymer ?
#
loop_
_entity_poly.entity_id
_entity_poly.type
_entity_poly.pdbx_seq_one_letter_code
_entity_poly.pdbx_strand_id
1 'polypeptide(L)'
;MVVVQQLIPADVAGILFTANPVNGERDQVLINATWGLGEAIVGGQVTPDSVVVDKSTYEILSRETAVKTIMTVRTETGTEEQAVPVEKQNEQVLDGETAVSLTKLATQIETHYNMPMDIEWAIADGEIAILQARPITSLPDPKPTPPDVTWEPGTPDTIWMRRQIVEHMPEPLSPLFEDLYLKRGLIQSMNHLLVEMSNISGVTFDLEAMMPHGFADTINGYAYTTASFKMTWPVFWGVMRIYARFLKFINMTAFDWDGVALPQYQALIAKWRSIDLATAPDEDLLQGIREMTTADSVYWFGSAKNLGLSRILDTVLDRMLKSFLLRYGLPKPRPVSASFLRGFDSKALDAQADMETIAHTIRELADLREVTLNTPAEQLLDAIATHSDGQSILDAIQQYMDDYGHQIYNLDFAAPTQIDDPLPMLLSLKALVKQAPEQDVRTRQAKMAEERESLVAQTMQSLNPVSRRLFRWLWKWTKQYAPYREAVMFYMGAAWPTVRKLAFELGQRLTNVGTIAQPDDIYYLDSTEITAAITARTNGQNMLEFVQLAQERRALRDARKLLTPLPKVPVDGALKFGPFKLSMFDPTPSDAGNDGPVLSGFAVSTGKVTAAASVIHSTEDFNQMKPGTILVCTTTTPAWTPLFSQAVGLVTDVGGALAHGSIVAREYGIPAVMGTGVATERIQSGMMLVVDGDAGTVTLDEID
;
A
#
# COMPACT_ATOMS: atom_id res chain seq x y z
N MET A 1 29.56 -39.50 -2.35
CA MET A 1 29.15 -40.51 -1.35
C MET A 1 27.72 -40.89 -1.68
N VAL A 2 27.38 -42.19 -1.70
CA VAL A 2 26.00 -42.64 -1.89
C VAL A 2 25.54 -43.21 -0.56
N VAL A 3 24.47 -42.65 0.01
CA VAL A 3 23.86 -43.16 1.24
C VAL A 3 22.85 -44.23 0.84
N VAL A 4 22.93 -45.40 1.48
CA VAL A 4 21.96 -46.49 1.31
C VAL A 4 21.31 -46.72 2.67
N GLN A 5 20.02 -46.38 2.78
CA GLN A 5 19.24 -46.43 4.01
C GLN A 5 18.03 -47.35 3.82
N GLN A 6 17.55 -47.93 4.93
CA GLN A 6 16.29 -48.66 4.94
C GLN A 6 15.12 -47.70 4.65
N LEU A 7 14.26 -48.06 3.69
CA LEU A 7 13.05 -47.30 3.36
C LEU A 7 12.01 -47.46 4.48
N ILE A 8 11.55 -46.34 5.04
CA ILE A 8 10.46 -46.30 6.01
C ILE A 8 9.12 -46.25 5.25
N PRO A 9 8.19 -47.19 5.47
CA PRO A 9 6.87 -47.17 4.84
C PRO A 9 5.96 -46.17 5.56
N ALA A 10 6.27 -44.87 5.40
CA ALA A 10 5.65 -43.82 6.18
C ALA A 10 4.18 -43.60 5.81
N ASP A 11 3.32 -43.53 6.83
CA ASP A 11 1.94 -43.04 6.71
C ASP A 11 1.90 -41.51 6.70
N VAL A 12 2.87 -40.89 7.37
CA VAL A 12 3.06 -39.45 7.49
C VAL A 12 4.54 -39.13 7.41
N ALA A 13 4.90 -38.07 6.69
CA ALA A 13 6.27 -37.59 6.65
C ALA A 13 6.34 -36.07 6.58
N GLY A 14 7.50 -35.52 6.88
CA GLY A 14 7.63 -34.08 7.02
C GLY A 14 9.04 -33.56 7.17
N ILE A 15 9.09 -32.24 7.25
CA ILE A 15 10.30 -31.46 7.55
C ILE A 15 10.03 -30.70 8.83
N LEU A 16 11.05 -30.56 9.67
CA LEU A 16 10.97 -29.79 10.91
C LEU A 16 12.20 -28.89 11.01
N PHE A 17 11.98 -27.62 11.31
CA PHE A 17 13.04 -26.66 11.60
C PHE A 17 13.10 -26.36 13.08
N THR A 18 14.28 -26.53 13.69
CA THR A 18 14.46 -26.18 15.10
C THR A 18 14.57 -24.68 15.32
N ALA A 19 14.61 -23.85 14.30
CA ALA A 19 14.39 -22.40 14.44
C ALA A 19 13.44 -21.98 13.33
N ASN A 20 12.51 -21.07 13.62
CA ASN A 20 11.49 -20.70 12.66
C ASN A 20 12.13 -19.92 11.49
N PRO A 21 12.15 -20.49 10.27
CA PRO A 21 12.85 -19.90 9.13
C PRO A 21 12.12 -18.67 8.57
N VAL A 22 10.86 -18.44 8.94
CA VAL A 22 10.02 -17.35 8.44
C VAL A 22 10.26 -16.04 9.22
N ASN A 23 10.41 -16.14 10.54
CA ASN A 23 10.54 -14.97 11.42
C ASN A 23 11.89 -14.90 12.15
N GLY A 24 12.71 -15.95 12.10
CA GLY A 24 14.00 -15.99 12.78
C GLY A 24 13.90 -16.32 14.27
N GLU A 25 12.73 -16.67 14.79
CA GLU A 25 12.60 -17.00 16.20
C GLU A 25 13.30 -18.32 16.54
N ARG A 26 14.18 -18.29 17.54
CA ARG A 26 15.04 -19.43 17.93
C ARG A 26 14.41 -20.28 19.03
N ASP A 27 13.34 -19.81 19.65
CA ASP A 27 12.53 -20.52 20.63
C ASP A 27 11.33 -21.26 20.01
N GLN A 28 11.13 -21.12 18.69
CA GLN A 28 10.05 -21.77 17.94
C GLN A 28 10.55 -22.94 17.09
N VAL A 29 9.77 -24.02 17.06
CA VAL A 29 9.92 -25.13 16.12
C VAL A 29 8.79 -25.05 15.10
N LEU A 30 9.15 -25.06 13.81
CA LEU A 30 8.20 -25.15 12.69
C LEU A 30 8.18 -26.58 12.16
N ILE A 31 7.00 -27.21 12.14
CA ILE A 31 6.78 -28.57 11.66
C ILE A 31 5.90 -28.53 10.42
N ASN A 32 6.40 -29.04 9.30
CA ASN A 32 5.63 -29.27 8.08
C ASN A 32 5.34 -30.76 7.92
N ALA A 33 4.09 -31.13 7.66
CA ALA A 33 3.66 -32.54 7.58
C ALA A 33 2.72 -32.82 6.39
N THR A 34 2.87 -34.00 5.77
CA THR A 34 1.98 -34.52 4.73
C THR A 34 1.65 -36.00 4.94
N TRP A 35 0.63 -36.48 4.24
CA TRP A 35 0.33 -37.91 4.13
C TRP A 35 1.32 -38.62 3.19
N GLY A 36 1.68 -39.86 3.55
CA GLY A 36 2.58 -40.69 2.76
C GLY A 36 4.07 -40.35 2.94
N LEU A 37 4.87 -40.68 1.93
CA LEU A 37 6.33 -40.48 1.92
C LEU A 37 6.70 -39.00 1.69
N GLY A 38 7.80 -38.57 2.29
CA GLY A 38 8.24 -37.16 2.31
C GLY A 38 8.77 -36.60 0.98
N GLU A 39 8.86 -37.42 -0.07
CA GLU A 39 9.34 -37.03 -1.41
C GLU A 39 8.53 -35.86 -1.99
N ALA A 40 7.20 -35.87 -1.81
CA ALA A 40 6.30 -34.83 -2.31
C ALA A 40 6.50 -33.46 -1.62
N ILE A 41 6.91 -33.43 -0.34
CA ILE A 41 7.22 -32.18 0.36
C ILE A 41 8.55 -31.63 -0.12
N VAL A 42 9.58 -32.47 -0.21
CA VAL A 42 10.93 -32.05 -0.62
C VAL A 42 10.94 -31.59 -2.07
N GLY A 43 10.11 -32.19 -2.93
CA GLY A 43 9.91 -31.78 -4.32
C GLY A 43 9.03 -30.54 -4.53
N GLY A 44 8.40 -30.01 -3.46
CA GLY A 44 7.52 -28.84 -3.54
C GLY A 44 6.22 -29.08 -4.31
N GLN A 45 5.78 -30.34 -4.41
CA GLN A 45 4.61 -30.74 -5.20
C GLN A 45 3.32 -30.74 -4.37
N VAL A 46 3.42 -30.66 -3.04
CA VAL A 46 2.29 -30.67 -2.09
C VAL A 46 2.45 -29.54 -1.08
N THR A 47 1.35 -28.87 -0.76
CA THR A 47 1.26 -27.93 0.36
C THR A 47 1.07 -28.72 1.67
N PRO A 48 2.04 -28.73 2.60
CA PRO A 48 1.92 -29.47 3.84
C PRO A 48 1.09 -28.72 4.88
N ASP A 49 0.63 -29.43 5.92
CA ASP A 49 0.22 -28.81 7.16
C ASP A 49 1.41 -28.14 7.83
N SER A 50 1.18 -27.03 8.53
CA SER A 50 2.20 -26.28 9.27
C SER A 50 1.80 -26.14 10.73
N VAL A 51 2.72 -26.44 11.65
CA VAL A 51 2.52 -26.31 13.10
C VAL A 51 3.72 -25.60 13.71
N VAL A 52 3.47 -24.53 14.47
CA VAL A 52 4.50 -23.82 15.23
C VAL A 52 4.35 -24.16 16.71
N VAL A 53 5.43 -24.62 17.33
CA VAL A 53 5.47 -25.02 18.74
C VAL A 53 6.57 -24.27 19.48
N ASP A 54 6.26 -23.73 20.65
CA ASP A 54 7.25 -23.15 21.56
C ASP A 54 8.14 -24.25 22.19
N LYS A 55 9.46 -24.11 22.13
CA LYS A 55 10.41 -25.09 22.64
C LYS A 55 10.40 -25.24 24.16
N SER A 56 10.06 -24.15 24.86
CA SER A 56 10.18 -24.05 26.31
C SER A 56 8.90 -24.53 27.00
N THR A 57 7.74 -24.12 26.48
CA THR A 57 6.43 -24.45 27.06
C THR A 57 5.80 -25.68 26.39
N TYR A 58 6.26 -26.04 25.17
CA TYR A 58 5.61 -27.01 24.29
C TYR A 58 4.17 -26.63 23.91
N GLU A 59 3.82 -25.36 24.04
CA GLU A 59 2.54 -24.83 23.58
C GLU A 59 2.53 -24.70 22.06
N ILE A 60 1.42 -25.09 21.44
CA ILE A 60 1.21 -24.90 20.00
C ILE A 60 0.80 -23.44 19.80
N LEU A 61 1.69 -22.64 19.22
CA LEU A 61 1.49 -21.20 19.00
C LEU A 61 0.58 -20.93 17.79
N SER A 62 0.75 -21.72 16.73
CA SER A 62 -0.09 -21.64 15.53
C SER A 62 -0.18 -22.98 14.81
N ARG A 63 -1.26 -23.15 14.05
CA ARG A 63 -1.52 -24.34 13.24
C ARG A 63 -2.28 -23.94 11.97
N GLU A 64 -1.79 -24.42 10.83
CA GLU A 64 -2.40 -24.26 9.52
C GLU A 64 -2.56 -25.64 8.90
N THR A 65 -3.77 -25.96 8.45
CA THR A 65 -4.09 -27.23 7.80
C THR A 65 -4.29 -26.98 6.33
N ALA A 66 -3.45 -27.59 5.49
CA ALA A 66 -3.52 -27.44 4.05
C ALA A 66 -4.38 -28.54 3.43
N VAL A 67 -5.00 -28.25 2.28
CA VAL A 67 -5.69 -29.26 1.48
C VAL A 67 -4.63 -30.10 0.76
N LYS A 68 -4.43 -31.33 1.22
CA LYS A 68 -3.42 -32.25 0.68
C LYS A 68 -4.08 -33.10 -0.40
N THR A 69 -3.89 -32.73 -1.67
CA THR A 69 -4.55 -33.42 -2.80
C THR A 69 -3.79 -34.65 -3.28
N ILE A 70 -2.47 -34.70 -3.09
CA ILE A 70 -1.59 -35.76 -3.56
C ILE A 70 -0.73 -36.29 -2.40
N MET A 71 -0.47 -37.60 -2.39
CA MET A 71 0.51 -38.24 -1.51
C MET A 71 1.36 -39.25 -2.27
N THR A 72 2.62 -39.38 -1.88
CA THR A 72 3.51 -40.41 -2.43
C THR A 72 3.38 -41.68 -1.61
N VAL A 73 3.13 -42.81 -2.26
CA VAL A 73 3.09 -44.12 -1.61
C VAL A 73 4.11 -45.08 -2.18
N ARG A 74 4.48 -46.07 -1.37
CA ARG A 74 5.37 -47.14 -1.77
C ARG A 74 4.62 -48.17 -2.62
N THR A 75 5.21 -48.57 -3.73
CA THR A 75 4.77 -49.70 -4.56
C THR A 75 5.77 -50.86 -4.50
N GLU A 76 5.45 -52.00 -5.12
CA GLU A 76 6.36 -53.15 -5.18
C GLU A 76 7.66 -52.84 -5.95
N THR A 77 7.60 -51.88 -6.89
CA THR A 77 8.70 -51.54 -7.80
C THR A 77 9.31 -50.16 -7.57
N GLY A 78 8.78 -49.35 -6.64
CA GLY A 78 9.26 -47.98 -6.39
C GLY A 78 8.31 -47.14 -5.55
N THR A 79 8.11 -45.88 -5.95
CA THR A 79 7.13 -44.95 -5.39
C THR A 79 6.17 -44.48 -6.48
N GLU A 80 4.94 -44.13 -6.09
CA GLU A 80 3.92 -43.57 -7.00
C GLU A 80 3.17 -42.46 -6.29
N GLU A 81 2.82 -41.41 -7.03
CA GLU A 81 1.92 -40.36 -6.58
C GLU A 81 0.47 -40.81 -6.76
N GLN A 82 -0.32 -40.69 -5.70
CA GLN A 82 -1.76 -40.95 -5.77
C GLN A 82 -2.54 -39.85 -5.06
N ALA A 83 -3.81 -39.72 -5.44
CA ALA A 83 -4.70 -38.79 -4.75
C ALA A 83 -4.86 -39.20 -3.28
N VAL A 84 -4.76 -38.22 -2.38
CA VAL A 84 -5.13 -38.43 -0.97
C VAL A 84 -6.64 -38.71 -0.93
N PRO A 85 -7.11 -39.74 -0.19
CA PRO A 85 -8.54 -40.00 -0.02
C PRO A 85 -9.28 -38.73 0.42
N VAL A 86 -10.43 -38.41 -0.18
CA VAL A 86 -11.19 -37.16 0.05
C VAL A 86 -11.40 -36.87 1.54
N GLU A 87 -11.64 -37.91 2.33
CA GLU A 87 -11.83 -37.83 3.78
C GLU A 87 -10.59 -37.30 4.53
N LYS A 88 -9.37 -37.56 4.01
CA LYS A 88 -8.09 -37.17 4.61
C LYS A 88 -7.51 -35.85 4.10
N GLN A 89 -8.04 -35.29 3.01
CA GLN A 89 -7.45 -34.11 2.36
C GLN A 89 -7.47 -32.89 3.27
N ASN A 90 -8.55 -32.74 4.05
CA ASN A 90 -8.77 -31.65 5.00
C ASN A 90 -8.46 -32.04 6.45
N GLU A 91 -8.04 -33.29 6.69
CA GLU A 91 -7.67 -33.74 8.04
C GLU A 91 -6.29 -33.21 8.42
N GLN A 92 -6.15 -32.96 9.73
CA GLN A 92 -4.87 -32.64 10.33
C GLN A 92 -3.97 -33.87 10.27
N VAL A 93 -2.79 -33.71 9.70
CA VAL A 93 -1.81 -34.79 9.57
C VAL A 93 -1.24 -35.19 10.94
N LEU A 94 -1.02 -34.20 11.81
CA LEU A 94 -0.45 -34.38 13.13
C LEU A 94 -1.44 -33.97 14.22
N ASP A 95 -1.65 -34.82 15.21
CA ASP A 95 -2.30 -34.40 16.45
C ASP A 95 -1.34 -33.55 17.32
N GLY A 96 -1.86 -32.97 18.40
CA GLY A 96 -1.06 -32.13 19.30
C GLY A 96 0.03 -32.91 20.03
N GLU A 97 -0.24 -34.15 20.43
CA GLU A 97 0.71 -34.99 21.19
C GLU A 97 1.92 -35.39 20.33
N THR A 98 1.69 -35.71 19.07
CA THR A 98 2.72 -36.07 18.09
C THR A 98 3.56 -34.84 17.73
N ALA A 99 2.94 -33.67 17.52
CA ALA A 99 3.67 -32.43 17.28
C ALA A 99 4.62 -32.10 18.45
N VAL A 100 4.15 -32.22 19.69
CA VAL A 100 4.99 -32.03 20.89
C VAL A 100 6.10 -33.07 20.98
N SER A 101 5.82 -34.33 20.61
CA SER A 101 6.82 -35.40 20.62
C SER A 101 7.93 -35.16 19.59
N LEU A 102 7.57 -34.70 18.38
CA LEU A 102 8.50 -34.26 17.35
C LEU A 102 9.34 -33.07 17.83
N THR A 103 8.72 -32.05 18.43
CA THR A 103 9.44 -30.90 19.01
C THR A 103 10.48 -31.32 20.04
N LYS A 104 10.12 -32.22 20.97
CA LYS A 104 11.07 -32.73 21.98
C LYS A 104 12.25 -33.45 21.35
N LEU A 105 12.01 -34.29 20.34
CA LEU A 105 13.07 -35.01 19.64
C LEU A 105 13.97 -34.03 18.87
N ALA A 106 13.38 -33.03 18.23
CA ALA A 106 14.10 -32.00 17.50
C ALA A 106 14.98 -31.13 18.42
N THR A 107 14.49 -30.75 19.61
CA THR A 107 15.28 -30.04 20.61
C THR A 107 16.46 -30.88 21.11
N GLN A 108 16.30 -32.20 21.24
CA GLN A 108 17.42 -33.10 21.57
C GLN A 108 18.47 -33.13 20.46
N ILE A 109 18.04 -33.17 19.20
CA ILE A 109 18.93 -33.14 18.03
C ILE A 109 19.67 -31.79 17.94
N GLU A 110 18.96 -30.67 18.08
CA GLU A 110 19.55 -29.33 18.14
C GLU A 110 20.58 -29.21 19.26
N THR A 111 20.26 -29.72 20.46
CA THR A 111 21.18 -29.73 21.60
C THR A 111 22.42 -30.55 21.32
N HIS A 112 22.28 -31.70 20.63
CA HIS A 112 23.40 -32.56 20.25
C HIS A 112 24.35 -31.86 19.27
N TYR A 113 23.83 -31.16 18.27
CA TYR A 113 24.64 -30.45 17.27
C TYR A 113 25.05 -29.03 17.70
N ASN A 114 24.45 -28.51 18.78
CA ASN A 114 24.66 -27.17 19.32
C ASN A 114 24.47 -26.05 18.27
N MET A 115 23.51 -26.24 17.37
CA MET A 115 23.11 -25.27 16.34
C MET A 115 21.71 -25.61 15.80
N PRO A 116 20.98 -24.64 15.20
CA PRO A 116 19.69 -24.91 14.60
C PRO A 116 19.76 -25.93 13.45
N MET A 117 18.81 -26.85 13.42
CA MET A 117 18.77 -27.99 12.52
C MET A 117 17.48 -28.00 11.68
N ASP A 118 17.63 -28.36 10.42
CA ASP A 118 16.56 -28.78 9.50
C ASP A 118 16.56 -30.31 9.48
N ILE A 119 15.42 -30.91 9.82
CA ILE A 119 15.26 -32.32 10.12
C ILE A 119 14.15 -32.91 9.25
N GLU A 120 14.49 -33.93 8.46
CA GLU A 120 13.50 -34.74 7.73
C GLU A 120 13.12 -35.94 8.59
N TRP A 121 11.81 -36.19 8.70
CA TRP A 121 11.25 -37.22 9.57
C TRP A 121 10.09 -37.96 8.89
N ALA A 122 9.81 -39.16 9.39
CA ALA A 122 8.73 -40.02 8.94
C ALA A 122 8.07 -40.73 10.14
N ILE A 123 6.79 -41.03 10.03
CA ILE A 123 6.03 -41.82 10.98
C ILE A 123 5.48 -43.05 10.26
N ALA A 124 5.78 -44.23 10.80
CA ALA A 124 5.22 -45.50 10.37
C ALA A 124 4.78 -46.28 11.61
N ASP A 125 3.56 -46.83 11.59
CA ASP A 125 3.00 -47.60 12.72
C ASP A 125 3.02 -46.84 14.07
N GLY A 126 2.95 -45.50 14.02
CA GLY A 126 2.99 -44.63 15.20
C GLY A 126 4.40 -44.36 15.76
N GLU A 127 5.45 -44.88 15.13
CA GLU A 127 6.85 -44.63 15.53
C GLU A 127 7.49 -43.54 14.66
N ILE A 128 8.20 -42.60 15.29
CA ILE A 128 8.93 -41.52 14.61
C ILE A 128 10.34 -41.99 14.22
N ALA A 129 10.68 -41.88 12.94
CA ALA A 129 12.00 -42.09 12.38
C ALA A 129 12.60 -40.78 11.86
N ILE A 130 13.87 -40.51 12.19
CA ILE A 130 14.63 -39.39 11.62
C ILE A 130 15.37 -39.88 10.39
N LEU A 131 15.14 -39.21 9.25
CA LEU A 131 15.72 -39.57 7.96
C LEU A 131 17.00 -38.78 7.68
N GLN A 132 16.96 -37.47 7.96
CA GLN A 132 18.07 -36.56 7.73
C GLN A 132 18.07 -35.45 8.79
N ALA A 133 19.25 -34.95 9.15
CA ALA A 133 19.41 -33.74 9.95
C ALA A 133 20.58 -32.92 9.39
N ARG A 134 20.33 -31.66 9.05
CA ARG A 134 21.34 -30.74 8.48
C ARG A 134 21.29 -29.37 9.18
N PRO A 135 22.42 -28.66 9.31
CA PRO A 135 22.42 -27.31 9.87
C PRO A 135 21.61 -26.33 9.02
N ILE A 136 20.90 -25.40 9.67
CA ILE A 136 20.26 -24.28 8.96
C ILE A 136 21.33 -23.21 8.68
N THR A 137 21.70 -23.01 7.42
CA THR A 137 22.78 -22.09 7.02
C THR A 137 22.34 -20.66 6.80
N SER A 138 21.03 -20.41 6.72
CA SER A 138 20.43 -19.11 6.44
C SER A 138 19.22 -18.90 7.35
N LEU A 139 19.43 -18.27 8.50
CA LEU A 139 18.36 -17.85 9.41
C LEU A 139 18.36 -16.33 9.49
N PRO A 140 17.20 -15.67 9.34
CA PRO A 140 17.10 -14.25 9.65
C PRO A 140 17.37 -14.02 11.16
N ASP A 141 17.82 -12.82 11.51
CA ASP A 141 17.86 -12.40 12.91
C ASP A 141 16.45 -12.44 13.50
N PRO A 142 16.28 -12.82 14.80
CA PRO A 142 14.98 -12.80 15.44
C PRO A 142 14.35 -11.41 15.28
N LYS A 143 13.16 -11.35 14.68
CA LYS A 143 12.46 -10.08 14.50
C LYS A 143 12.15 -9.52 15.89
N PRO A 144 12.63 -8.33 16.27
CA PRO A 144 12.29 -7.76 17.57
C PRO A 144 10.78 -7.59 17.66
N THR A 145 10.13 -8.40 18.50
CA THR A 145 8.72 -8.17 18.85
C THR A 145 8.66 -6.79 19.53
N PRO A 146 7.88 -5.83 19.00
CA PRO A 146 7.80 -4.52 19.65
C PRO A 146 7.25 -4.71 21.07
N PRO A 147 7.90 -4.20 22.13
CA PRO A 147 7.39 -4.33 23.48
C PRO A 147 6.04 -3.60 23.61
N ASP A 148 5.08 -4.24 24.28
CA ASP A 148 3.78 -3.67 24.68
C ASP A 148 2.97 -3.01 23.56
N VAL A 149 2.64 -3.75 22.49
CA VAL A 149 1.71 -3.27 21.45
C VAL A 149 0.28 -3.34 21.96
N THR A 150 -0.27 -2.22 22.40
CA THR A 150 -1.70 -2.07 22.66
C THR A 150 -2.33 -1.11 21.67
N TRP A 151 -3.53 -1.46 21.19
CA TRP A 151 -4.31 -0.61 20.28
C TRP A 151 -5.38 0.13 21.08
N GLU A 152 -4.92 1.09 21.87
CA GLU A 152 -5.77 1.94 22.68
C GLU A 152 -5.75 3.38 22.18
N PRO A 153 -6.88 4.11 22.25
CA PRO A 153 -6.96 5.48 21.75
C PRO A 153 -6.18 6.52 22.57
N GLY A 154 -5.54 6.12 23.68
CA GLY A 154 -4.82 6.98 24.63
C GLY A 154 -5.71 7.93 25.44
N THR A 155 -6.84 8.36 24.87
CA THR A 155 -7.87 9.19 25.51
C THR A 155 -9.22 8.47 25.48
N PRO A 156 -9.95 8.39 26.61
CA PRO A 156 -11.29 7.81 26.66
C PRO A 156 -12.26 8.52 25.69
N ASP A 157 -13.18 7.77 25.07
CA ASP A 157 -14.21 8.26 24.13
C ASP A 157 -13.70 8.88 22.81
N THR A 158 -12.40 8.76 22.49
CA THR A 158 -11.84 9.15 21.19
C THR A 158 -11.84 7.98 20.22
N ILE A 159 -12.31 8.22 19.00
CA ILE A 159 -12.23 7.27 17.89
C ILE A 159 -11.20 7.79 16.89
N TRP A 160 -10.15 7.02 16.71
CA TRP A 160 -9.09 7.26 15.73
C TRP A 160 -9.34 6.41 14.49
N MET A 161 -9.14 7.00 13.31
CA MET A 161 -9.37 6.33 12.03
C MET A 161 -8.25 6.59 11.03
N ARG A 162 -7.93 5.56 10.25
CA ARG A 162 -7.06 5.66 9.07
C ARG A 162 -7.93 5.96 7.85
N ARG A 163 -7.89 7.21 7.37
CA ARG A 163 -8.66 7.71 6.23
C ARG A 163 -8.05 8.96 5.61
N GLN A 164 -8.38 9.24 4.35
CA GLN A 164 -7.92 10.45 3.63
C GLN A 164 -6.38 10.51 3.56
N ILE A 165 -5.77 11.59 4.07
CA ILE A 165 -4.31 11.79 4.00
C ILE A 165 -3.50 10.68 4.67
N VAL A 166 -4.07 10.07 5.71
CA VAL A 166 -3.43 8.98 6.46
C VAL A 166 -3.30 7.71 5.63
N GLU A 167 -4.12 7.52 4.59
CA GLU A 167 -3.99 6.38 3.66
C GLU A 167 -2.68 6.43 2.88
N HIS A 168 -2.07 7.61 2.74
CA HIS A 168 -0.76 7.81 2.12
C HIS A 168 0.41 7.69 3.12
N MET A 169 0.12 7.37 4.39
CA MET A 169 1.10 7.12 5.46
C MET A 169 0.97 5.65 5.93
N PRO A 170 1.28 4.65 5.08
CA PRO A 170 1.03 3.25 5.38
C PRO A 170 1.90 2.69 6.50
N GLU A 171 3.11 3.22 6.67
CA GLU A 171 4.10 2.78 7.65
C GLU A 171 4.11 3.66 8.92
N PRO A 172 4.78 3.23 10.00
CA PRO A 172 5.09 4.10 11.13
C PRO A 172 5.87 5.34 10.68
N LEU A 173 5.53 6.49 11.24
CA LEU A 173 6.15 7.77 10.86
C LEU A 173 7.54 7.93 11.45
N SER A 174 8.40 8.63 10.72
CA SER A 174 9.65 9.19 11.23
C SER A 174 9.34 10.36 12.17
N PRO A 175 10.08 10.50 13.29
CA PRO A 175 9.90 11.57 14.27
C PRO A 175 9.85 12.98 13.67
N LEU A 176 10.73 13.28 12.71
CA LEU A 176 10.75 14.60 12.07
C LEU A 176 9.48 14.86 11.25
N PHE A 177 9.02 13.85 10.51
CA PHE A 177 7.80 13.95 9.71
C PHE A 177 6.56 14.04 10.60
N GLU A 178 6.49 13.27 11.68
CA GLU A 178 5.40 13.33 12.65
C GLU A 178 5.27 14.74 13.28
N ASP A 179 6.38 15.33 13.71
CA ASP A 179 6.41 16.69 14.27
C ASP A 179 5.96 17.74 13.24
N LEU A 180 6.56 17.74 12.05
CA LEU A 180 6.36 18.81 11.07
C LEU A 180 5.06 18.67 10.28
N TYR A 181 4.74 17.47 9.80
CA TYR A 181 3.58 17.23 8.94
C TYR A 181 2.32 16.94 9.75
N LEU A 182 2.35 15.91 10.60
CA LEU A 182 1.15 15.43 11.30
C LEU A 182 0.71 16.41 12.40
N LYS A 183 1.63 16.75 13.31
CA LYS A 183 1.33 17.56 14.52
C LYS A 183 1.23 19.05 14.24
N ARG A 184 2.00 19.59 13.29
CA ARG A 184 1.96 21.03 12.95
C ARG A 184 1.18 21.30 11.67
N GLY A 185 1.60 20.71 10.56
CA GLY A 185 1.05 20.98 9.23
C GLY A 185 -0.45 20.69 9.11
N LEU A 186 -0.89 19.49 9.47
CA LEU A 186 -2.31 19.11 9.38
C LEU A 186 -3.19 19.92 10.33
N ILE A 187 -2.72 20.19 11.56
CA ILE A 187 -3.46 21.00 12.54
C ILE A 187 -3.63 22.44 12.02
N GLN A 188 -2.56 23.04 11.52
CA GLN A 188 -2.60 24.39 10.93
C GLN A 188 -3.56 24.42 9.73
N SER A 189 -3.50 23.41 8.87
CA SER A 189 -4.34 23.31 7.68
C SER A 189 -5.83 23.17 8.04
N MET A 190 -6.16 22.38 9.07
CA MET A 190 -7.52 22.26 9.56
C MET A 190 -8.02 23.59 10.17
N ASN A 191 -7.18 24.29 10.93
CA ASN A 191 -7.53 25.62 11.45
C ASN A 191 -7.86 26.61 10.31
N HIS A 192 -7.07 26.62 9.25
CA HIS A 192 -7.34 27.47 8.08
C HIS A 192 -8.70 27.13 7.43
N LEU A 193 -9.03 25.84 7.30
CA LEU A 193 -10.32 25.38 6.79
C LEU A 193 -11.48 25.88 7.67
N LEU A 194 -11.38 25.77 8.99
CA LEU A 194 -12.43 26.19 9.92
C LEU A 194 -12.65 27.72 9.90
N VAL A 195 -11.59 28.52 9.76
CA VAL A 195 -11.70 29.97 9.59
C VAL A 195 -12.49 30.32 8.33
N GLU A 196 -12.21 29.65 7.21
CA GLU A 196 -12.93 29.89 5.96
C GLU A 196 -14.40 29.47 6.05
N MET A 197 -14.68 28.30 6.65
CA MET A 197 -16.05 27.88 6.95
C MET A 197 -16.77 28.89 7.84
N SER A 198 -16.05 29.53 8.76
CA SER A 198 -16.60 30.57 9.63
C SER A 198 -17.01 31.81 8.83
N ASN A 199 -16.14 32.25 7.93
CA ASN A 199 -16.42 33.38 7.04
C ASN A 199 -17.63 33.12 6.13
N ILE A 200 -17.81 31.87 5.68
CA ILE A 200 -18.93 31.49 4.81
C ILE A 200 -20.26 31.40 5.57
N SER A 201 -20.25 30.79 6.75
CA SER A 201 -21.47 30.48 7.51
C SER A 201 -21.93 31.62 8.43
N GLY A 202 -21.01 32.53 8.77
CA GLY A 202 -21.19 33.54 9.82
C GLY A 202 -21.17 32.95 11.24
N VAL A 203 -20.69 31.71 11.42
CA VAL A 203 -20.58 31.01 12.70
C VAL A 203 -19.11 30.67 12.92
N THR A 204 -18.55 30.99 14.09
CA THR A 204 -17.19 30.60 14.44
C THR A 204 -17.09 29.09 14.64
N PHE A 205 -16.22 28.45 13.88
CA PHE A 205 -15.79 27.08 14.08
C PHE A 205 -14.43 27.10 14.79
N ASP A 206 -14.36 26.51 15.97
CA ASP A 206 -13.15 26.43 16.78
C ASP A 206 -12.68 24.97 16.87
N LEU A 207 -11.40 24.74 16.54
CA LEU A 207 -10.85 23.40 16.40
C LEU A 207 -10.85 22.66 17.73
N GLU A 208 -10.37 23.30 18.80
CA GLU A 208 -10.25 22.69 20.13
C GLU A 208 -11.63 22.39 20.71
N ALA A 209 -12.61 23.28 20.51
CA ALA A 209 -13.99 23.05 20.94
C ALA A 209 -14.63 21.86 20.20
N MET A 210 -14.35 21.69 18.90
CA MET A 210 -14.89 20.61 18.09
C MET A 210 -14.16 19.29 18.31
N MET A 211 -12.84 19.33 18.54
CA MET A 211 -11.94 18.18 18.65
C MET A 211 -10.96 18.40 19.82
N PRO A 212 -11.43 18.25 21.06
CA PRO A 212 -10.66 18.58 22.26
C PRO A 212 -9.47 17.66 22.50
N HIS A 213 -9.41 16.51 21.81
CA HIS A 213 -8.31 15.54 21.91
C HIS A 213 -7.38 15.60 20.68
N GLY A 214 -7.43 16.70 19.91
CA GLY A 214 -6.61 16.89 18.72
C GLY A 214 -7.23 16.30 17.46
N PHE A 215 -6.73 16.75 16.31
CA PHE A 215 -7.22 16.34 14.99
C PHE A 215 -6.51 15.08 14.45
N ALA A 216 -5.21 14.96 14.68
CA ALA A 216 -4.38 13.86 14.20
C ALA A 216 -3.35 13.47 15.27
N ASP A 217 -3.05 12.18 15.38
CA ASP A 217 -2.05 11.64 16.31
C ASP A 217 -1.50 10.30 15.82
N THR A 218 -0.52 9.73 16.52
CA THR A 218 0.04 8.40 16.23
C THR A 218 -0.35 7.37 17.30
N ILE A 219 -0.60 6.12 16.85
CA ILE A 219 -0.77 4.96 17.73
C ILE A 219 0.22 3.90 17.24
N ASN A 220 1.15 3.49 18.10
CA ASN A 220 2.27 2.61 17.74
C ASN A 220 3.08 3.15 16.53
N GLY A 221 3.22 4.47 16.43
CA GLY A 221 3.90 5.16 15.32
C GLY A 221 3.07 5.31 14.04
N TYR A 222 1.91 4.66 13.93
CA TYR A 222 1.02 4.80 12.77
C TYR A 222 0.14 6.03 12.91
N ALA A 223 0.01 6.82 11.84
CA ALA A 223 -0.85 8.00 11.83
C ALA A 223 -2.35 7.66 11.89
N TYR A 224 -3.12 8.49 12.59
CA TYR A 224 -4.58 8.46 12.63
C TYR A 224 -5.16 9.87 12.62
N THR A 225 -6.41 10.00 12.16
CA THR A 225 -7.21 11.23 12.33
C THR A 225 -8.41 10.96 13.22
N THR A 226 -8.80 11.94 14.02
CA THR A 226 -9.95 11.79 14.90
C THR A 226 -11.24 11.73 14.10
N ALA A 227 -12.17 10.94 14.59
CA ALA A 227 -13.55 10.93 14.14
C ALA A 227 -14.54 11.36 15.23
N SER A 228 -14.05 11.69 16.42
CA SER A 228 -14.84 12.20 17.53
C SER A 228 -15.02 13.72 17.41
N PHE A 229 -16.17 14.15 16.90
CA PHE A 229 -16.52 15.58 16.78
C PHE A 229 -17.60 15.97 17.80
N LYS A 230 -17.35 17.04 18.56
CA LYS A 230 -18.36 17.70 19.37
C LYS A 230 -19.19 18.65 18.51
N MET A 231 -20.43 18.27 18.24
CA MET A 231 -21.37 19.06 17.46
C MET A 231 -22.27 19.89 18.38
N THR A 232 -22.01 21.21 18.46
CA THR A 232 -22.91 22.14 19.15
C THR A 232 -24.02 22.62 18.21
N TRP A 233 -25.15 23.09 18.75
CA TRP A 233 -26.24 23.63 17.95
C TRP A 233 -25.82 24.77 16.98
N PRO A 234 -24.98 25.74 17.40
CA PRO A 234 -24.46 26.76 16.48
C PRO A 234 -23.66 26.15 15.32
N VAL A 235 -22.75 25.21 15.61
CA VAL A 235 -21.93 24.52 14.61
C VAL A 235 -22.83 23.75 13.62
N PHE A 236 -23.85 23.04 14.11
CA PHE A 236 -24.82 22.34 13.27
C PHE A 236 -25.52 23.28 12.28
N TRP A 237 -26.05 24.41 12.76
CA TRP A 237 -26.69 25.40 11.90
C TRP A 237 -25.69 26.07 10.94
N GLY A 238 -24.44 26.26 11.37
CA GLY A 238 -23.35 26.72 10.50
C GLY A 238 -23.10 25.77 9.34
N VAL A 239 -22.95 24.46 9.62
CA VAL A 239 -22.80 23.40 8.61
C VAL A 239 -24.01 23.37 7.68
N MET A 240 -25.23 23.42 8.20
CA MET A 240 -26.44 23.43 7.37
C MET A 240 -26.52 24.67 6.47
N ARG A 241 -26.06 25.84 6.91
CA ARG A 241 -25.97 27.04 6.07
C ARG A 241 -24.93 26.89 4.96
N ILE A 242 -23.81 26.24 5.22
CA ILE A 242 -22.80 25.91 4.21
C ILE A 242 -23.43 24.99 3.15
N TYR A 243 -24.08 23.90 3.58
CA TYR A 243 -24.80 22.99 2.66
C TYR A 243 -25.93 23.68 1.88
N ALA A 244 -26.71 24.56 2.50
CA ALA A 244 -27.77 25.29 1.81
C ALA A 244 -27.21 26.28 0.76
N ARG A 245 -26.03 26.85 1.01
CA ARG A 245 -25.32 27.72 0.07
C ARG A 245 -24.52 26.91 -0.97
N PHE A 246 -24.35 25.61 -0.78
CA PHE A 246 -23.56 24.72 -1.65
C PHE A 246 -23.93 24.85 -3.14
N LEU A 247 -25.23 24.90 -3.47
CA LEU A 247 -25.72 25.08 -4.83
C LEU A 247 -25.33 26.45 -5.45
N LYS A 248 -25.12 27.48 -4.63
CA LYS A 248 -24.55 28.78 -5.05
C LYS A 248 -23.02 28.74 -5.11
N PHE A 249 -22.38 27.95 -4.24
CA PHE A 249 -20.92 27.79 -4.13
C PHE A 249 -20.29 26.98 -5.25
N ILE A 250 -21.03 26.07 -5.89
CA ILE A 250 -20.56 25.38 -7.09
C ILE A 250 -20.09 26.39 -8.16
N ASN A 251 -20.63 27.62 -8.16
CA ASN A 251 -20.25 28.69 -9.09
C ASN A 251 -19.13 29.63 -8.56
N MET A 252 -18.60 29.39 -7.37
CA MET A 252 -17.44 30.11 -6.80
C MET A 252 -16.24 29.18 -6.79
N THR A 253 -15.14 29.62 -7.41
CA THR A 253 -13.79 29.08 -7.22
C THR A 253 -13.32 29.37 -5.79
N ALA A 254 -13.97 28.77 -4.79
CA ALA A 254 -13.61 28.96 -3.38
C ALA A 254 -12.20 28.43 -3.07
N PHE A 255 -11.66 27.57 -3.94
CA PHE A 255 -10.28 27.13 -3.91
C PHE A 255 -9.75 27.01 -5.34
N ASP A 256 -9.06 28.05 -5.80
CA ASP A 256 -8.37 28.04 -7.10
C ASP A 256 -7.06 27.27 -6.97
N TRP A 257 -7.17 25.95 -7.15
CA TRP A 257 -6.00 25.07 -7.07
C TRP A 257 -5.00 25.35 -8.19
N ASP A 258 -5.49 25.51 -9.43
CA ASP A 258 -4.67 25.68 -10.62
C ASP A 258 -4.05 27.08 -10.69
N GLY A 259 -4.81 28.12 -10.35
CA GLY A 259 -4.36 29.51 -10.44
C GLY A 259 -3.63 30.06 -9.21
N VAL A 260 -3.79 29.45 -8.03
CA VAL A 260 -3.23 29.99 -6.78
C VAL A 260 -2.44 28.94 -5.99
N ALA A 261 -3.07 27.84 -5.57
CA ALA A 261 -2.44 26.95 -4.60
C ALA A 261 -1.24 26.18 -5.18
N LEU A 262 -1.38 25.60 -6.37
CA LEU A 262 -0.31 24.85 -7.03
C LEU A 262 0.87 25.77 -7.43
N PRO A 263 0.66 26.93 -8.09
CA PRO A 263 1.76 27.85 -8.39
C PRO A 263 2.50 28.35 -7.15
N GLN A 264 1.80 28.63 -6.04
CA GLN A 264 2.44 29.04 -4.78
C GLN A 264 3.31 27.92 -4.20
N TYR A 265 2.81 26.68 -4.22
CA TYR A 265 3.57 25.53 -3.76
C TYR A 265 4.82 25.28 -4.62
N GLN A 266 4.67 25.31 -5.95
CA GLN A 266 5.79 25.17 -6.89
C GLN A 266 6.81 26.30 -6.76
N ALA A 267 6.37 27.54 -6.57
CA ALA A 267 7.26 28.68 -6.35
C ALA A 267 8.08 28.52 -5.06
N LEU A 268 7.48 27.98 -3.99
CA LEU A 268 8.19 27.68 -2.76
C LEU A 268 9.23 26.57 -2.96
N ILE A 269 8.88 25.50 -3.68
CA ILE A 269 9.83 24.43 -4.02
C ILE A 269 11.00 25.00 -4.84
N ALA A 270 10.72 25.85 -5.84
CA ALA A 270 11.74 26.48 -6.67
C ALA A 270 12.67 27.41 -5.88
N LYS A 271 12.13 28.15 -4.89
CA LYS A 271 12.91 28.97 -3.95
C LYS A 271 13.94 28.12 -3.21
N TRP A 272 13.52 27.01 -2.62
CA TRP A 272 14.42 26.18 -1.81
C TRP A 272 15.34 25.29 -2.66
N ARG A 273 14.95 24.94 -3.90
CA ARG A 273 15.78 24.20 -4.86
C ARG A 273 16.96 25.02 -5.39
N SER A 274 16.87 26.35 -5.38
CA SER A 274 17.91 27.24 -5.93
C SER A 274 19.01 27.63 -4.93
N ILE A 275 18.90 27.19 -3.68
CA ILE A 275 19.86 27.53 -2.63
C ILE A 275 21.16 26.73 -2.82
N ASP A 276 22.29 27.40 -2.63
CA ASP A 276 23.59 26.75 -2.59
C ASP A 276 23.80 26.02 -1.26
N LEU A 277 23.70 24.68 -1.32
CA LEU A 277 23.85 23.80 -0.17
C LEU A 277 25.21 23.94 0.52
N ALA A 278 26.27 24.32 -0.19
CA ALA A 278 27.61 24.42 0.38
C ALA A 278 27.78 25.65 1.29
N THR A 279 27.03 26.72 1.04
CA THR A 279 27.19 28.02 1.74
C THR A 279 25.99 28.40 2.61
N ALA A 280 24.85 27.73 2.44
CA ALA A 280 23.66 27.97 3.24
C ALA A 280 23.90 27.69 4.75
N PRO A 281 23.45 28.57 5.66
CA PRO A 281 23.38 28.31 7.10
C PRO A 281 22.54 27.07 7.44
N ASP A 282 22.87 26.39 8.54
CA ASP A 282 22.10 25.23 9.01
C ASP A 282 20.64 25.57 9.29
N GLU A 283 20.40 26.78 9.82
CA GLU A 283 19.07 27.29 10.13
C GLU A 283 18.22 27.45 8.88
N ASP A 284 18.83 27.86 7.76
CA ASP A 284 18.14 27.97 6.48
C ASP A 284 17.76 26.58 5.94
N LEU A 285 18.63 25.58 6.08
CA LEU A 285 18.31 24.20 5.69
C LEU A 285 17.11 23.66 6.48
N LEU A 286 17.11 23.81 7.80
CA LEU A 286 15.99 23.40 8.65
C LEU A 286 14.71 24.21 8.37
N GLN A 287 14.84 25.51 8.10
CA GLN A 287 13.72 26.36 7.73
C GLN A 287 13.09 25.91 6.41
N GLY A 288 13.89 25.54 5.41
CA GLY A 288 13.40 25.00 4.15
C GLY A 288 12.64 23.70 4.32
N ILE A 289 13.15 22.78 5.15
CA ILE A 289 12.45 21.54 5.52
C ILE A 289 11.09 21.86 6.15
N ARG A 290 11.04 22.77 7.11
CA ARG A 290 9.81 23.20 7.80
C ARG A 290 8.79 23.84 6.87
N GLU A 291 9.21 24.82 6.07
CA GLU A 291 8.35 25.56 5.15
C GLU A 291 7.73 24.64 4.10
N MET A 292 8.55 23.80 3.46
CA MET A 292 8.07 22.89 2.42
C MET A 292 7.15 21.80 2.97
N THR A 293 7.48 21.22 4.12
CA THR A 293 6.62 20.21 4.77
C THR A 293 5.26 20.79 5.15
N THR A 294 5.25 22.00 5.70
CA THR A 294 4.01 22.70 6.04
C THR A 294 3.21 23.05 4.78
N ALA A 295 3.88 23.54 3.73
CA ALA A 295 3.24 23.90 2.48
C ALA A 295 2.58 22.70 1.78
N ASP A 296 3.20 21.52 1.81
CA ASP A 296 2.59 20.30 1.28
C ASP A 296 1.30 19.92 2.05
N SER A 297 1.32 20.03 3.38
CA SER A 297 0.11 19.78 4.19
C SER A 297 -1.05 20.74 3.87
N VAL A 298 -0.73 22.02 3.63
CA VAL A 298 -1.70 23.06 3.23
C VAL A 298 -2.20 22.81 1.81
N TYR A 299 -1.30 22.43 0.91
CA TYR A 299 -1.63 22.03 -0.45
C TYR A 299 -2.64 20.88 -0.46
N TRP A 300 -2.40 19.82 0.32
CA TRP A 300 -3.30 18.69 0.43
C TRP A 300 -4.69 19.11 0.94
N PHE A 301 -4.75 19.83 2.05
CA PHE A 301 -6.02 20.21 2.67
C PHE A 301 -6.85 21.18 1.84
N GLY A 302 -6.19 22.13 1.19
CA GLY A 302 -6.83 22.98 0.21
C GLY A 302 -7.44 22.13 -0.92
N SER A 303 -6.67 21.17 -1.42
CA SER A 303 -7.09 20.27 -2.51
C SER A 303 -8.16 19.26 -2.09
N ALA A 304 -8.22 18.86 -0.82
CA ALA A 304 -9.24 18.00 -0.26
C ALA A 304 -10.67 18.56 -0.46
N LYS A 305 -10.81 19.88 -0.61
CA LYS A 305 -12.08 20.50 -1.00
C LYS A 305 -12.52 20.11 -2.41
N ASN A 306 -11.59 20.15 -3.37
CA ASN A 306 -11.84 19.75 -4.77
C ASN A 306 -12.11 18.25 -4.85
N LEU A 307 -11.37 17.43 -4.10
CA LEU A 307 -11.61 15.99 -3.96
C LEU A 307 -13.01 15.71 -3.36
N GLY A 308 -13.36 16.42 -2.29
CA GLY A 308 -14.67 16.33 -1.64
C GLY A 308 -15.82 16.72 -2.57
N LEU A 309 -15.68 17.82 -3.32
CA LEU A 309 -16.65 18.23 -4.34
C LEU A 309 -16.80 17.18 -5.44
N SER A 310 -15.68 16.66 -5.94
CA SER A 310 -15.66 15.59 -6.94
C SER A 310 -16.39 14.34 -6.43
N ARG A 311 -16.22 13.96 -5.15
CA ARG A 311 -16.92 12.84 -4.52
C ARG A 311 -18.43 13.08 -4.38
N ILE A 312 -18.83 14.29 -3.97
CA ILE A 312 -20.24 14.66 -3.84
C ILE A 312 -20.93 14.61 -5.21
N LEU A 313 -20.32 15.21 -6.23
CA LEU A 313 -20.89 15.25 -7.59
C LEU A 313 -21.08 13.85 -8.18
N ASP A 314 -20.09 12.98 -8.02
CA ASP A 314 -20.15 11.57 -8.43
C ASP A 314 -21.28 10.81 -7.71
N THR A 315 -21.39 10.96 -6.39
CA THR A 315 -22.47 10.35 -5.60
C THR A 315 -23.85 10.83 -6.03
N VAL A 316 -23.98 12.14 -6.30
CA VAL A 316 -25.24 12.73 -6.79
C VAL A 316 -25.55 12.22 -8.20
N LEU A 317 -24.57 12.13 -9.08
CA LEU A 317 -24.72 11.59 -10.43
C LEU A 317 -25.17 10.13 -10.38
N ASP A 318 -24.54 9.28 -9.58
CA ASP A 318 -24.88 7.87 -9.42
C ASP A 318 -26.31 7.68 -8.89
N ARG A 319 -26.68 8.40 -7.80
CA ARG A 319 -28.06 8.37 -7.28
C ARG A 319 -29.05 8.83 -8.32
N MET A 320 -28.70 9.84 -9.11
CA MET A 320 -29.56 10.32 -10.18
C MET A 320 -29.77 9.21 -11.22
N LEU A 321 -28.70 8.60 -11.74
CA LEU A 321 -28.77 7.50 -12.71
C LEU A 321 -29.59 6.30 -12.22
N LYS A 322 -29.52 6.00 -10.92
CA LYS A 322 -30.30 4.93 -10.27
C LYS A 322 -31.74 5.31 -9.92
N SER A 323 -32.08 6.61 -9.91
CA SER A 323 -33.40 7.10 -9.50
C SER A 323 -34.51 6.67 -10.47
N PHE A 324 -35.72 6.48 -9.92
CA PHE A 324 -36.92 6.12 -10.67
C PHE A 324 -37.22 7.09 -11.83
N LEU A 325 -36.84 8.37 -11.68
CA LEU A 325 -37.01 9.43 -12.69
C LEU A 325 -36.24 9.17 -14.00
N LEU A 326 -35.15 8.41 -13.95
CA LEU A 326 -34.26 8.16 -15.10
C LEU A 326 -34.22 6.68 -15.51
N ARG A 327 -34.63 5.77 -14.61
CA ARG A 327 -34.52 4.31 -14.74
C ARG A 327 -35.20 3.71 -15.98
N TYR A 328 -36.22 4.39 -16.55
CA TYR A 328 -36.97 3.93 -17.72
C TYR A 328 -36.46 4.45 -19.06
N GLY A 329 -35.70 5.55 -19.06
CA GLY A 329 -35.18 6.16 -20.29
C GLY A 329 -33.77 5.73 -20.64
N LEU A 330 -33.00 5.13 -19.73
CA LEU A 330 -31.58 4.81 -19.96
C LEU A 330 -31.39 3.54 -20.82
N PRO A 331 -30.35 3.51 -21.67
CA PRO A 331 -29.97 2.31 -22.42
C PRO A 331 -29.60 1.14 -21.49
N LYS A 332 -29.73 -0.10 -22.00
CA LYS A 332 -29.29 -1.33 -21.31
C LYS A 332 -27.98 -1.84 -21.96
N PRO A 333 -26.96 -2.26 -21.18
CA PRO A 333 -26.89 -2.23 -19.71
C PRO A 333 -26.85 -0.79 -19.18
N ARG A 334 -27.38 -0.58 -17.97
CA ARG A 334 -27.54 0.76 -17.42
C ARG A 334 -26.18 1.37 -17.11
N PRO A 335 -25.92 2.62 -17.53
CA PRO A 335 -24.67 3.27 -17.22
C PRO A 335 -24.58 3.60 -15.73
N VAL A 336 -23.41 3.33 -15.14
CA VAL A 336 -23.04 3.74 -13.78
C VAL A 336 -22.21 5.02 -13.84
N SER A 337 -22.11 5.78 -12.74
CA SER A 337 -21.34 7.04 -12.74
C SER A 337 -19.89 6.84 -13.19
N ALA A 338 -19.26 5.73 -12.77
CA ALA A 338 -17.92 5.34 -13.16
C ALA A 338 -17.73 5.25 -14.69
N SER A 339 -18.75 4.82 -15.45
CA SER A 339 -18.67 4.72 -16.91
C SER A 339 -18.44 6.07 -17.59
N PHE A 340 -18.92 7.17 -16.97
CA PHE A 340 -18.73 8.54 -17.44
C PHE A 340 -17.40 9.16 -17.01
N LEU A 341 -16.76 8.61 -15.97
CA LEU A 341 -15.55 9.17 -15.36
C LEU A 341 -14.24 8.67 -16.00
N ARG A 342 -14.30 8.12 -17.21
CA ARG A 342 -13.15 7.53 -17.94
C ARG A 342 -12.61 8.49 -19.02
N GLY A 343 -11.37 8.24 -19.47
CA GLY A 343 -10.76 8.96 -20.60
C GLY A 343 -10.54 10.45 -20.35
N PHE A 344 -10.15 10.82 -19.14
CA PHE A 344 -9.65 12.17 -18.85
C PHE A 344 -8.13 12.23 -19.07
N ASP A 345 -7.62 13.41 -19.37
CA ASP A 345 -6.18 13.67 -19.38
C ASP A 345 -5.65 13.72 -17.96
N SER A 346 -4.45 13.17 -17.77
CA SER A 346 -3.83 13.10 -16.47
C SER A 346 -2.32 12.97 -16.52
N LYS A 347 -1.68 13.35 -15.40
CA LYS A 347 -0.23 13.34 -15.30
C LYS A 347 0.37 11.94 -15.15
N ALA A 348 -0.36 10.98 -14.59
CA ALA A 348 0.11 9.60 -14.58
C ALA A 348 0.06 8.98 -15.99
N LEU A 349 -0.94 9.34 -16.81
CA LEU A 349 -1.00 8.93 -18.21
C LEU A 349 0.11 9.57 -19.04
N ASP A 350 0.41 10.86 -18.82
CA ASP A 350 1.57 11.53 -19.44
C ASP A 350 2.87 10.78 -19.12
N ALA A 351 3.09 10.46 -17.82
CA ALA A 351 4.25 9.68 -17.39
C ALA A 351 4.31 8.30 -18.08
N GLN A 352 3.19 7.58 -18.14
CA GLN A 352 3.17 6.29 -18.81
C GLN A 352 3.49 6.40 -20.31
N ALA A 353 2.94 7.40 -21.01
CA ALA A 353 3.20 7.60 -22.43
C ALA A 353 4.69 7.94 -22.70
N ASP A 354 5.29 8.76 -21.84
CA ASP A 354 6.71 9.11 -21.95
C ASP A 354 7.60 7.87 -21.69
N MET A 355 7.24 7.03 -20.71
CA MET A 355 7.91 5.75 -20.47
C MET A 355 7.81 4.79 -21.67
N GLU A 356 6.62 4.68 -22.26
CA GLU A 356 6.40 3.83 -23.45
C GLU A 356 7.21 4.33 -24.66
N THR A 357 7.42 5.65 -24.76
CA THR A 357 8.27 6.27 -25.78
C THR A 357 9.75 5.93 -25.58
N ILE A 358 10.25 5.98 -24.33
CA ILE A 358 11.60 5.54 -23.99
C ILE A 358 11.77 4.05 -24.33
N ALA A 359 10.82 3.22 -23.89
CA ALA A 359 10.83 1.78 -24.16
C ALA A 359 10.79 1.47 -25.66
N HIS A 360 10.00 2.22 -26.44
CA HIS A 360 9.95 2.10 -27.90
C HIS A 360 11.32 2.38 -28.52
N THR A 361 11.96 3.48 -28.12
CA THR A 361 13.28 3.85 -28.63
C THR A 361 14.33 2.78 -28.33
N ILE A 362 14.30 2.20 -27.13
CA ILE A 362 15.17 1.07 -26.77
C ILE A 362 14.87 -0.17 -27.64
N ARG A 363 13.60 -0.48 -27.92
CA ARG A 363 13.23 -1.65 -28.74
C ARG A 363 13.70 -1.56 -30.20
N GLU A 364 13.76 -0.35 -30.76
CA GLU A 364 14.27 -0.11 -32.12
C GLU A 364 15.79 -0.32 -32.22
N LEU A 365 16.52 -0.24 -31.10
CA LEU A 365 17.97 -0.43 -31.02
C LEU A 365 18.27 -1.85 -30.52
N ALA A 366 18.51 -2.79 -31.44
CA ALA A 366 18.66 -4.23 -31.12
C ALA A 366 19.70 -4.51 -30.01
N ASP A 367 20.88 -3.90 -30.08
CA ASP A 367 21.96 -4.09 -29.10
C ASP A 367 21.56 -3.54 -27.72
N LEU A 368 20.93 -2.37 -27.68
CA LEU A 368 20.48 -1.74 -26.44
C LEU A 368 19.30 -2.49 -25.80
N ARG A 369 18.41 -3.07 -26.62
CA ARG A 369 17.35 -3.96 -26.16
C ARG A 369 17.93 -5.20 -25.47
N GLU A 370 18.96 -5.81 -26.05
CA GLU A 370 19.62 -6.98 -25.45
C GLU A 370 20.28 -6.63 -24.11
N VAL A 371 21.03 -5.52 -24.06
CA VAL A 371 21.61 -4.99 -22.82
C VAL A 371 20.52 -4.74 -21.77
N THR A 372 19.42 -4.10 -22.18
CA THR A 372 18.32 -3.77 -21.26
C THR A 372 17.65 -5.01 -20.69
N LEU A 373 17.49 -6.09 -21.47
CA LEU A 373 16.84 -7.31 -20.99
C LEU A 373 17.75 -8.15 -20.09
N ASN A 374 19.04 -8.25 -20.44
CA ASN A 374 19.99 -9.14 -19.74
C ASN A 374 20.65 -8.52 -18.50
N THR A 375 20.68 -7.19 -18.37
CA THR A 375 21.27 -6.52 -17.21
C THR A 375 20.27 -6.43 -16.05
N PRO A 376 20.62 -6.78 -14.79
CA PRO A 376 19.78 -6.53 -13.63
C PRO A 376 19.34 -5.05 -13.54
N ALA A 377 18.12 -4.77 -13.08
CA ALA A 377 17.56 -3.40 -13.11
C ALA A 377 18.42 -2.40 -12.32
N GLU A 378 19.03 -2.84 -11.21
CA GLU A 378 19.95 -2.05 -10.38
C GLU A 378 21.17 -1.52 -11.13
N GLN A 379 21.63 -2.25 -12.15
CA GLN A 379 22.82 -1.92 -12.95
C GLN A 379 22.47 -1.35 -14.33
N LEU A 380 21.18 -1.15 -14.60
CA LEU A 380 20.70 -0.82 -15.94
C LEU A 380 21.20 0.55 -16.42
N LEU A 381 21.16 1.56 -15.56
CA LEU A 381 21.59 2.93 -15.92
C LEU A 381 23.09 2.95 -16.27
N ASP A 382 23.93 2.28 -15.49
CA ASP A 382 25.36 2.15 -15.75
C ASP A 382 25.63 1.39 -17.05
N ALA A 383 24.91 0.30 -17.29
CA ALA A 383 25.06 -0.47 -18.53
C ALA A 383 24.67 0.36 -19.76
N ILE A 384 23.57 1.12 -19.69
CA ILE A 384 23.17 2.05 -20.77
C ILE A 384 24.25 3.11 -20.98
N ALA A 385 24.82 3.68 -19.91
CA ALA A 385 25.86 4.71 -20.00
C ALA A 385 27.12 4.25 -20.76
N THR A 386 27.45 2.96 -20.72
CA THR A 386 28.60 2.41 -21.44
C THR A 386 28.34 2.14 -22.93
N HIS A 387 27.08 2.21 -23.37
CA HIS A 387 26.70 1.94 -24.76
C HIS A 387 26.80 3.20 -25.65
N SER A 388 27.17 3.04 -26.92
CA SER A 388 27.35 4.17 -27.85
C SER A 388 26.08 5.01 -28.06
N ASP A 389 24.92 4.35 -28.13
CA ASP A 389 23.60 4.98 -28.24
C ASP A 389 22.92 5.24 -26.88
N GLY A 390 23.67 5.05 -25.78
CA GLY A 390 23.13 5.15 -24.43
C GLY A 390 22.76 6.57 -24.00
N GLN A 391 23.52 7.58 -24.46
CA GLN A 391 23.36 8.96 -23.98
C GLN A 391 21.96 9.51 -24.27
N SER A 392 21.40 9.28 -25.46
CA SER A 392 20.05 9.75 -25.78
C SER A 392 18.97 9.13 -24.91
N ILE A 393 19.17 7.88 -24.46
CA ILE A 393 18.24 7.21 -23.55
C ILE A 393 18.41 7.74 -22.13
N LEU A 394 19.63 7.98 -21.67
CA LEU A 394 19.90 8.62 -20.38
C LEU A 394 19.31 10.02 -20.30
N ASP A 395 19.42 10.82 -21.37
CA ASP A 395 18.82 12.16 -21.43
C ASP A 395 17.28 12.07 -21.34
N ALA A 396 16.67 11.10 -22.01
CA ALA A 396 15.22 10.88 -21.95
C ALA A 396 14.76 10.39 -20.57
N ILE A 397 15.53 9.51 -19.92
CA ILE A 397 15.28 9.05 -18.55
C ILE A 397 15.44 10.23 -17.57
N GLN A 398 16.46 11.07 -17.76
CA GLN A 398 16.68 12.24 -16.91
C GLN A 398 15.51 13.24 -17.02
N GLN A 399 15.05 13.52 -18.25
CA GLN A 399 13.86 14.35 -18.47
C GLN A 399 12.62 13.75 -17.78
N TYR A 400 12.43 12.44 -17.93
CA TYR A 400 11.36 11.73 -17.23
C TYR A 400 11.47 11.89 -15.70
N MET A 401 12.67 11.81 -15.13
CA MET A 401 12.87 11.99 -13.68
C MET A 401 12.67 13.45 -13.23
N ASP A 402 13.00 14.43 -14.07
CA ASP A 402 12.74 15.83 -13.76
C ASP A 402 11.23 16.14 -13.72
N ASP A 403 10.45 15.52 -14.61
CA ASP A 403 9.00 15.73 -14.70
C ASP A 403 8.22 14.89 -13.67
N TYR A 404 8.61 13.63 -13.46
CA TYR A 404 7.83 12.63 -12.72
C TYR A 404 8.56 12.02 -11.53
N GLY A 405 9.87 12.25 -11.37
CA GLY A 405 10.66 11.58 -10.34
C GLY A 405 10.37 12.03 -8.90
N HIS A 406 9.60 13.11 -8.72
CA HIS A 406 9.10 13.54 -7.42
C HIS A 406 7.94 12.69 -6.88
N GLN A 407 7.43 11.73 -7.67
CA GLN A 407 6.37 10.83 -7.20
C GLN A 407 6.82 10.05 -5.96
N ILE A 408 5.87 9.87 -5.05
CA ILE A 408 6.08 9.27 -3.73
C ILE A 408 5.31 7.95 -3.59
N TYR A 409 5.88 7.04 -2.81
CA TYR A 409 5.24 5.77 -2.45
C TYR A 409 4.81 5.74 -0.98
N ASN A 410 5.40 6.62 -0.17
CA ASN A 410 5.03 6.90 1.20
C ASN A 410 5.13 8.42 1.37
N LEU A 411 4.13 9.02 2.03
CA LEU A 411 4.10 10.47 2.26
C LEU A 411 5.16 10.93 3.26
N ASP A 412 5.68 10.03 4.10
CA ASP A 412 6.81 10.34 4.96
C ASP A 412 8.07 10.64 4.14
N PHE A 413 8.62 11.86 4.23
CA PHE A 413 9.81 12.24 3.46
C PHE A 413 11.09 11.48 3.85
N ALA A 414 11.07 10.68 4.92
CA ALA A 414 12.15 9.76 5.24
C ALA A 414 12.23 8.60 4.22
N ALA A 415 11.11 8.24 3.58
CA ALA A 415 11.08 7.29 2.49
C ALA A 415 11.69 7.91 1.21
N PRO A 416 12.44 7.13 0.41
CA PRO A 416 13.00 7.60 -0.85
C PRO A 416 11.90 7.96 -1.85
N THR A 417 12.12 9.03 -2.61
CA THR A 417 11.34 9.35 -3.80
C THR A 417 11.85 8.55 -5.00
N GLN A 418 11.12 8.57 -6.11
CA GLN A 418 11.56 7.89 -7.33
C GLN A 418 12.89 8.43 -7.91
N ILE A 419 13.26 9.68 -7.61
CA ILE A 419 14.60 10.23 -7.93
C ILE A 419 15.68 9.57 -7.08
N ASP A 420 15.38 9.29 -5.80
CA ASP A 420 16.34 8.71 -4.87
C ASP A 420 16.50 7.20 -5.09
N ASP A 421 15.40 6.51 -5.41
CA ASP A 421 15.37 5.09 -5.75
C ASP A 421 14.63 4.86 -7.09
N PRO A 422 15.36 4.82 -8.22
CA PRO A 422 14.78 4.62 -9.54
C PRO A 422 14.37 3.17 -9.81
N LEU A 423 14.64 2.21 -8.93
CA LEU A 423 14.50 0.79 -9.21
C LEU A 423 13.09 0.38 -9.70
N PRO A 424 11.98 0.81 -9.06
CA PRO A 424 10.63 0.48 -9.54
C PRO A 424 10.38 0.97 -10.97
N MET A 425 10.89 2.16 -11.30
CA MET A 425 10.79 2.75 -12.63
C MET A 425 11.57 1.91 -13.65
N LEU A 426 12.80 1.52 -13.33
CA LEU A 426 13.65 0.72 -14.21
C LEU A 426 13.08 -0.67 -14.47
N LEU A 427 12.47 -1.31 -13.47
CA LEU A 427 11.74 -2.57 -13.64
C LEU A 427 10.56 -2.41 -14.62
N SER A 428 9.84 -1.30 -14.50
CA SER A 428 8.72 -0.95 -15.39
C SER A 428 9.18 -0.76 -16.83
N LEU A 429 10.28 -0.02 -17.00
CA LEU A 429 10.90 0.20 -18.31
C LEU A 429 11.32 -1.14 -18.94
N LYS A 430 11.99 -2.02 -18.18
CA LYS A 430 12.37 -3.37 -18.65
C LYS A 430 11.16 -4.19 -19.09
N ALA A 431 10.06 -4.14 -18.34
CA ALA A 431 8.83 -4.85 -18.70
C ALA A 431 8.28 -4.36 -20.04
N LEU A 432 8.21 -3.04 -20.24
CA LEU A 432 7.78 -2.44 -21.51
C LEU A 432 8.74 -2.74 -22.67
N VAL A 433 10.05 -2.82 -22.42
CA VAL A 433 11.04 -3.21 -23.44
C VAL A 433 10.89 -4.69 -23.82
N LYS A 434 10.58 -5.55 -22.85
CA LYS A 434 10.34 -6.99 -23.07
C LYS A 434 9.10 -7.23 -23.92
N GLN A 435 8.00 -6.57 -23.58
CA GLN A 435 6.73 -6.73 -24.25
C GLN A 435 6.09 -5.36 -24.50
N ALA A 436 5.91 -5.02 -25.77
CA ALA A 436 5.16 -3.83 -26.15
C ALA A 436 3.68 -4.02 -25.79
N PRO A 437 3.00 -2.96 -25.30
CA PRO A 437 1.56 -3.02 -25.10
C PRO A 437 0.84 -3.24 -26.45
N GLU A 438 -0.29 -3.96 -26.43
CA GLU A 438 -1.09 -4.22 -27.65
C GLU A 438 -1.62 -2.91 -28.28
N GLN A 439 -1.89 -1.91 -27.43
CA GLN A 439 -2.29 -0.57 -27.82
C GLN A 439 -1.53 0.46 -26.98
N ASP A 440 -1.02 1.48 -27.66
CA ASP A 440 -0.42 2.66 -27.04
C ASP A 440 -1.41 3.37 -26.09
N VAL A 441 -0.88 3.91 -24.98
CA VAL A 441 -1.68 4.55 -23.92
C VAL A 441 -2.53 5.70 -24.43
N ARG A 442 -1.96 6.59 -25.25
CA ARG A 442 -2.70 7.75 -25.77
C ARG A 442 -3.83 7.30 -26.69
N THR A 443 -3.61 6.25 -27.46
CA THR A 443 -4.64 5.64 -28.31
C THR A 443 -5.79 5.04 -27.47
N ARG A 444 -5.45 4.26 -26.43
CA ARG A 444 -6.44 3.69 -25.49
C ARG A 444 -7.26 4.78 -24.79
N GLN A 445 -6.58 5.83 -24.34
CA GLN A 445 -7.19 6.98 -23.68
C GLN A 445 -8.14 7.74 -24.61
N ALA A 446 -7.73 8.02 -25.86
CA ALA A 446 -8.57 8.68 -26.86
C ALA A 446 -9.85 7.87 -27.14
N LYS A 447 -9.74 6.54 -27.25
CA LYS A 447 -10.89 5.65 -27.39
C LYS A 447 -11.84 5.74 -26.18
N MET A 448 -11.31 5.72 -24.96
CA MET A 448 -12.13 5.89 -23.75
C MET A 448 -12.84 7.25 -23.70
N ALA A 449 -12.17 8.32 -24.16
CA ALA A 449 -12.75 9.65 -24.23
C ALA A 449 -13.91 9.70 -25.23
N GLU A 450 -13.76 9.07 -26.40
CA GLU A 450 -14.81 8.94 -27.41
C GLU A 450 -16.01 8.13 -26.90
N GLU A 451 -15.75 6.97 -26.27
CA GLU A 451 -16.79 6.13 -25.65
C GLU A 451 -17.58 6.90 -24.59
N ARG A 452 -16.91 7.69 -23.76
CA ARG A 452 -17.55 8.58 -22.77
C ARG A 452 -18.43 9.62 -23.48
N GLU A 453 -17.94 10.30 -24.49
CA GLU A 453 -18.70 11.34 -25.19
C GLU A 453 -19.95 10.77 -25.88
N SER A 454 -19.83 9.59 -26.49
CA SER A 454 -20.94 8.83 -27.03
C SER A 454 -21.95 8.46 -25.94
N LEU A 455 -21.49 7.96 -24.78
CA LEU A 455 -22.35 7.60 -23.66
C LEU A 455 -23.10 8.81 -23.08
N VAL A 456 -22.42 9.95 -22.95
CA VAL A 456 -23.03 11.23 -22.54
C VAL A 456 -24.11 11.65 -23.53
N ALA A 457 -23.83 11.59 -24.83
CA ALA A 457 -24.79 11.96 -25.87
C ALA A 457 -26.02 11.05 -25.88
N GLN A 458 -25.82 9.73 -25.84
CA GLN A 458 -26.90 8.73 -25.77
C GLN A 458 -27.76 8.94 -24.53
N THR A 459 -27.12 9.16 -23.37
CA THR A 459 -27.82 9.46 -22.12
C THR A 459 -28.65 10.73 -22.29
N MET A 460 -28.07 11.84 -22.76
CA MET A 460 -28.81 13.10 -22.95
C MET A 460 -30.03 12.96 -23.88
N GLN A 461 -29.91 12.17 -24.96
CA GLN A 461 -31.01 11.94 -25.90
C GLN A 461 -32.16 11.18 -25.25
N SER A 462 -31.84 10.24 -24.37
CA SER A 462 -32.82 9.34 -23.76
C SER A 462 -33.56 9.97 -22.56
N LEU A 463 -33.10 11.12 -22.06
CA LEU A 463 -33.75 11.86 -20.98
C LEU A 463 -34.84 12.82 -21.48
N ASN A 464 -35.90 12.99 -20.68
CA ASN A 464 -36.90 14.05 -20.87
C ASN A 464 -36.26 15.46 -20.70
N PRO A 465 -36.90 16.57 -21.16
CA PRO A 465 -36.29 17.90 -21.14
C PRO A 465 -35.82 18.41 -19.77
N VAL A 466 -36.54 18.09 -18.70
CA VAL A 466 -36.21 18.52 -17.32
C VAL A 466 -35.00 17.74 -16.81
N SER A 467 -35.08 16.42 -16.88
CA SER A 467 -34.00 15.50 -16.52
C SER A 467 -32.72 15.74 -17.34
N ARG A 468 -32.86 16.06 -18.63
CA ARG A 468 -31.75 16.43 -19.53
C ARG A 468 -31.05 17.70 -19.08
N ARG A 469 -31.81 18.72 -18.66
CA ARG A 469 -31.25 19.99 -18.14
C ARG A 469 -30.49 19.75 -16.84
N LEU A 470 -31.05 18.94 -15.94
CA LEU A 470 -30.40 18.58 -14.68
C LEU A 470 -29.12 17.76 -14.92
N PHE A 471 -29.17 16.73 -15.76
CA PHE A 471 -28.00 15.92 -16.13
C PHE A 471 -26.92 16.76 -16.77
N ARG A 472 -27.25 17.65 -17.71
CA ARG A 472 -26.26 18.56 -18.34
C ARG A 472 -25.59 19.47 -17.32
N TRP A 473 -26.35 19.99 -16.35
CA TRP A 473 -25.79 20.82 -15.28
C TRP A 473 -24.86 20.01 -14.37
N LEU A 474 -25.29 18.84 -13.89
CA LEU A 474 -24.45 17.96 -13.07
C LEU A 474 -23.19 17.49 -13.81
N TRP A 475 -23.34 17.10 -15.08
CA TRP A 475 -22.24 16.65 -15.92
C TRP A 475 -21.20 17.75 -16.15
N LYS A 476 -21.64 19.00 -16.38
CA LYS A 476 -20.71 20.14 -16.51
C LYS A 476 -19.75 20.21 -15.33
N TRP A 477 -20.28 20.13 -14.11
CA TRP A 477 -19.47 20.19 -12.89
C TRP A 477 -18.68 18.91 -12.64
N THR A 478 -19.29 17.75 -12.89
CA THR A 478 -18.60 16.46 -12.76
C THR A 478 -17.38 16.39 -13.69
N LYS A 479 -17.54 16.79 -14.96
CA LYS A 479 -16.46 16.86 -15.95
C LYS A 479 -15.35 17.82 -15.51
N GLN A 480 -15.71 18.94 -14.88
CA GLN A 480 -14.74 19.92 -14.40
C GLN A 480 -13.92 19.42 -13.20
N TYR A 481 -14.56 18.75 -12.24
CA TYR A 481 -13.93 18.32 -10.98
C TYR A 481 -13.36 16.89 -10.99
N ALA A 482 -13.64 16.09 -12.03
CA ALA A 482 -13.11 14.73 -12.15
C ALA A 482 -11.57 14.70 -12.26
N PRO A 483 -10.92 15.50 -13.14
CA PRO A 483 -9.46 15.45 -13.32
C PRO A 483 -8.66 15.83 -12.07
N TYR A 484 -9.22 16.67 -11.21
CA TYR A 484 -8.58 17.08 -9.95
C TYR A 484 -8.26 15.91 -9.03
N ARG A 485 -8.97 14.77 -9.15
CA ARG A 485 -8.70 13.58 -8.33
C ARG A 485 -7.28 13.09 -8.49
N GLU A 486 -6.77 13.12 -9.72
CA GLU A 486 -5.44 12.63 -10.02
C GLU A 486 -4.40 13.75 -10.03
N ALA A 487 -4.77 14.92 -10.57
CA ALA A 487 -3.86 16.06 -10.65
C ALA A 487 -3.39 16.53 -9.26
N VAL A 488 -4.25 16.45 -8.24
CA VAL A 488 -3.89 16.75 -6.85
C VAL A 488 -2.91 15.72 -6.29
N MET A 489 -3.17 14.43 -6.55
CA MET A 489 -2.32 13.35 -6.07
C MET A 489 -0.93 13.40 -6.68
N PHE A 490 -0.83 13.81 -7.93
CA PHE A 490 0.43 13.92 -8.65
C PHE A 490 1.41 14.86 -7.95
N TYR A 491 1.00 16.05 -7.51
CA TYR A 491 1.94 16.98 -6.86
C TYR A 491 2.06 16.79 -5.35
N MET A 492 1.37 15.83 -4.75
CA MET A 492 1.55 15.51 -3.34
C MET A 492 2.96 14.96 -3.11
N GLY A 493 3.69 15.52 -2.15
CA GLY A 493 5.09 15.17 -1.91
C GLY A 493 6.06 15.75 -2.95
N ALA A 494 5.63 16.64 -3.85
CA ALA A 494 6.51 17.23 -4.86
C ALA A 494 7.72 17.98 -4.28
N ALA A 495 7.64 18.42 -3.01
CA ALA A 495 8.75 19.02 -2.30
C ALA A 495 9.78 18.02 -1.75
N TRP A 496 9.46 16.72 -1.66
CA TRP A 496 10.31 15.71 -1.01
C TRP A 496 11.71 15.57 -1.61
N PRO A 497 11.92 15.62 -2.93
CA PRO A 497 13.29 15.59 -3.46
C PRO A 497 14.14 16.77 -2.93
N THR A 498 13.55 17.96 -2.78
CA THR A 498 14.24 19.12 -2.22
C THR A 498 14.41 19.02 -0.71
N VAL A 499 13.36 18.62 0.02
CA VAL A 499 13.42 18.40 1.48
C VAL A 499 14.49 17.38 1.85
N ARG A 500 14.55 16.26 1.12
CA ARG A 500 15.54 15.20 1.35
C ARG A 500 16.96 15.68 1.07
N LYS A 501 17.18 16.48 0.01
CA LYS A 501 18.49 17.12 -0.25
C LYS A 501 18.92 18.05 0.89
N LEU A 502 18.02 18.90 1.39
CA LEU A 502 18.32 19.78 2.53
C LEU A 502 18.59 18.97 3.81
N ALA A 503 17.78 17.94 4.07
CA ALA A 503 17.93 17.07 5.23
C ALA A 503 19.24 16.28 5.18
N PHE A 504 19.62 15.75 4.01
CA PHE A 504 20.87 15.02 3.82
C PHE A 504 22.10 15.91 4.05
N GLU A 505 22.11 17.13 3.50
CA GLU A 505 23.19 18.10 3.74
C GLU A 505 23.30 18.44 5.23
N LEU A 506 22.18 18.79 5.89
CA LEU A 506 22.17 19.08 7.31
C LEU A 506 22.60 17.86 8.15
N GLY A 507 22.14 16.67 7.79
CA GLY A 507 22.53 15.41 8.41
C GLY A 507 24.03 15.13 8.26
N GLN A 508 24.61 15.39 7.09
CA GLN A 508 26.06 15.24 6.86
C GLN A 508 26.85 16.20 7.76
N ARG A 509 26.41 17.45 7.90
CA ARG A 509 27.04 18.44 8.80
C ARG A 509 26.99 18.02 10.26
N LEU A 510 25.88 17.45 10.72
CA LEU A 510 25.72 16.93 12.08
C LEU A 510 26.51 15.65 12.32
N THR A 511 26.66 14.81 11.29
CA THR A 511 27.50 13.60 11.32
C THR A 511 28.98 13.98 11.47
N ASN A 512 29.44 15.01 10.74
CA ASN A 512 30.83 15.46 10.77
C ASN A 512 31.30 15.94 12.16
N VAL A 513 30.38 16.42 13.01
CA VAL A 513 30.68 16.81 14.40
C VAL A 513 30.39 15.69 15.41
N GLY A 514 29.87 14.55 14.95
CA GLY A 514 29.57 13.38 15.77
C GLY A 514 28.25 13.45 16.55
N THR A 515 27.32 14.34 16.18
CA THR A 515 26.01 14.44 16.84
C THR A 515 25.07 13.29 16.44
N ILE A 516 25.22 12.78 15.21
CA ILE A 516 24.50 11.60 14.71
C ILE A 516 25.49 10.67 13.99
N ALA A 517 25.16 9.39 13.83
CA ALA A 517 26.09 8.40 13.24
C ALA A 517 26.13 8.44 11.71
N GLN A 518 25.00 8.73 11.07
CA GLN A 518 24.87 8.81 9.62
C GLN A 518 23.88 9.93 9.22
N PRO A 519 23.98 10.49 7.99
CA PRO A 519 23.14 11.62 7.59
C PRO A 519 21.63 11.39 7.76
N ASP A 520 21.16 10.18 7.44
CA ASP A 520 19.73 9.81 7.52
C ASP A 520 19.19 9.71 8.95
N ASP A 521 20.04 9.69 9.96
CA ASP A 521 19.60 9.71 11.36
C ASP A 521 18.86 11.01 11.72
N ILE A 522 19.01 12.06 10.90
CA ILE A 522 18.27 13.32 11.05
C ILE A 522 16.75 13.14 11.03
N TYR A 523 16.22 12.16 10.28
CA TYR A 523 14.77 11.90 10.22
C TYR A 523 14.21 11.37 11.56
N TYR A 524 15.09 10.86 12.42
CA TYR A 524 14.76 10.26 13.71
C TYR A 524 14.90 11.22 14.90
N LEU A 525 15.19 12.48 14.62
CA LEU A 525 15.14 13.60 15.55
C LEU A 525 13.94 14.49 15.23
N ASP A 526 13.30 15.07 16.23
CA ASP A 526 12.27 16.08 16.03
C ASP A 526 12.89 17.45 15.70
N SER A 527 12.08 18.41 15.25
CA SER A 527 12.64 19.69 14.82
C SER A 527 13.23 20.53 15.96
N THR A 528 12.86 20.28 17.22
CA THR A 528 13.43 20.96 18.40
C THR A 528 14.80 20.38 18.75
N GLU A 529 14.94 19.05 18.70
CA GLU A 529 16.20 18.33 18.86
C GLU A 529 17.21 18.74 17.77
N ILE A 530 16.76 18.85 16.51
CA ILE A 530 17.62 19.34 15.41
C ILE A 530 18.03 20.80 15.66
N THR A 531 17.14 21.64 16.17
CA THR A 531 17.48 23.04 16.50
C THR A 531 18.55 23.10 17.60
N ALA A 532 18.46 22.23 18.61
CA ALA A 532 19.47 22.10 19.65
C ALA A 532 20.81 21.61 19.09
N ALA A 533 20.78 20.61 18.19
CA ALA A 533 21.96 20.09 17.50
C ALA A 533 22.68 21.16 16.66
N ILE A 534 21.92 21.99 15.93
CA ILE A 534 22.45 23.13 15.17
C ILE A 534 23.12 24.14 16.12
N THR A 535 22.45 24.48 17.23
CA THR A 535 22.99 25.41 18.22
C THR A 535 24.30 24.89 18.84
N ALA A 536 24.35 23.60 19.19
CA ALA A 536 25.55 22.95 19.71
C ALA A 536 26.70 23.00 18.68
N ARG A 537 26.42 22.66 17.42
CA ARG A 537 27.40 22.72 16.33
C ARG A 537 27.96 24.13 16.13
N THR A 538 27.10 25.16 16.13
CA THR A 538 27.53 26.57 16.02
C THR A 538 28.46 26.98 17.18
N ASN A 539 28.30 26.38 18.35
CA ASN A 539 29.18 26.57 19.51
C ASN A 539 30.41 25.65 19.52
N GLY A 540 30.65 24.85 18.47
CA GLY A 540 31.76 23.90 18.40
C GLY A 540 31.59 22.67 19.30
N GLN A 541 30.36 22.35 19.69
CA GLN A 541 29.99 21.21 20.54
C GLN A 541 29.24 20.15 19.74
N ASN A 542 29.11 18.96 20.31
CA ASN A 542 28.28 17.87 19.79
C ASN A 542 27.28 17.39 20.84
N MET A 543 26.31 16.59 20.41
CA MET A 543 25.29 15.97 21.28
C MET A 543 25.31 14.46 21.05
N LEU A 544 26.27 13.77 21.68
CA LEU A 544 26.49 12.33 21.50
C LEU A 544 25.27 11.48 21.88
N GLU A 545 24.42 11.98 22.78
CA GLU A 545 23.17 11.35 23.16
C GLU A 545 22.21 11.18 21.96
N PHE A 546 22.29 12.05 20.94
CA PHE A 546 21.44 11.95 19.76
C PHE A 546 21.85 10.81 18.82
N VAL A 547 23.08 10.32 18.91
CA VAL A 547 23.51 9.11 18.20
C VAL A 547 22.67 7.90 18.64
N GLN A 548 22.62 7.66 19.96
CA GLN A 548 21.87 6.55 20.51
C GLN A 548 20.36 6.74 20.31
N LEU A 549 19.86 7.95 20.56
CA LEU A 549 18.43 8.26 20.42
C LEU A 549 17.91 8.02 18.99
N ALA A 550 18.64 8.48 17.97
CA ALA A 550 18.24 8.29 16.59
C ALA A 550 18.24 6.81 16.18
N GLN A 551 19.25 6.03 16.62
CA GLN A 551 19.33 4.60 16.38
C GLN A 551 18.18 3.82 17.04
N GLU A 552 17.86 4.14 18.30
CA GLU A 552 16.74 3.52 19.02
C GLU A 552 15.40 3.79 18.33
N ARG A 553 15.17 5.05 17.91
CA ARG A 553 13.94 5.42 17.19
C ARG A 553 13.85 4.79 15.81
N ARG A 554 14.98 4.64 15.10
CA ARG A 554 15.05 3.90 13.83
C ARG A 554 14.68 2.44 14.02
N ALA A 555 15.34 1.76 14.95
CA ALA A 555 15.07 0.35 15.26
C ALA A 555 13.61 0.14 15.69
N LEU A 556 13.06 1.03 16.51
CA LEU A 556 11.66 0.97 16.93
C LEU A 556 10.69 1.16 15.76
N ARG A 557 10.99 2.10 14.86
CA ARG A 557 10.20 2.32 13.63
C ARG A 557 10.21 1.07 12.75
N ASP A 558 11.38 0.49 12.53
CA ASP A 558 11.54 -0.70 11.70
C ASP A 558 10.86 -1.93 12.32
N ALA A 559 10.94 -2.11 13.64
CA ALA A 559 10.20 -3.16 14.35
C ALA A 559 8.67 -2.98 14.18
N ARG A 560 8.18 -1.74 14.23
CA ARG A 560 6.74 -1.43 14.08
C ARG A 560 6.22 -1.62 12.66
N LYS A 561 7.06 -1.59 11.62
CA LYS A 561 6.65 -1.90 10.23
C LYS A 561 6.07 -3.31 10.09
N LEU A 562 6.40 -4.21 11.02
CA LEU A 562 5.88 -5.58 11.06
C LEU A 562 4.44 -5.67 11.59
N LEU A 563 3.89 -4.57 12.12
CA LEU A 563 2.52 -4.53 12.63
C LEU A 563 1.54 -4.16 11.52
N THR A 564 0.36 -4.79 11.52
CA THR A 564 -0.77 -4.34 10.69
C THR A 564 -1.57 -3.28 11.45
N PRO A 565 -1.63 -2.01 11.00
CA PRO A 565 -2.38 -0.99 11.70
C PRO A 565 -3.88 -1.18 11.54
N LEU A 566 -4.62 -1.03 12.64
CA LEU A 566 -6.09 -1.16 12.60
C LEU A 566 -6.72 0.00 11.81
N PRO A 567 -7.75 -0.23 10.99
CA PRO A 567 -8.46 0.85 10.30
C PRO A 567 -9.09 1.86 11.26
N LYS A 568 -9.44 1.42 12.48
CA LYS A 568 -10.14 2.18 13.51
C LYS A 568 -9.69 1.73 14.91
N VAL A 569 -9.48 2.69 15.81
CA VAL A 569 -9.11 2.46 17.22
C VAL A 569 -10.01 3.29 18.14
N PRO A 570 -10.70 2.69 19.14
CA PRO A 570 -10.83 1.24 19.36
C PRO A 570 -11.69 0.57 18.28
N VAL A 571 -11.52 -0.75 18.08
CA VAL A 571 -12.22 -1.54 17.04
C VAL A 571 -13.74 -1.42 17.17
N ASP A 572 -14.26 -1.49 18.38
CA ASP A 572 -15.71 -1.41 18.66
C ASP A 572 -16.23 0.04 18.73
N GLY A 573 -15.38 1.03 18.43
CA GLY A 573 -15.74 2.43 18.44
C GLY A 573 -16.90 2.73 17.49
N ALA A 574 -18.03 3.21 18.02
CA ALA A 574 -19.19 3.57 17.22
C ALA A 574 -19.13 5.06 16.81
N LEU A 575 -19.06 5.33 15.50
CA LEU A 575 -19.21 6.69 14.96
C LEU A 575 -20.60 7.24 15.29
N LYS A 576 -20.65 8.25 16.16
CA LYS A 576 -21.87 8.97 16.53
C LYS A 576 -21.76 10.43 16.09
N PHE A 577 -22.79 10.92 15.42
CA PHE A 577 -23.02 12.33 15.14
C PHE A 577 -24.27 12.77 15.89
N GLY A 578 -24.10 13.23 17.14
CA GLY A 578 -25.23 13.44 18.05
C GLY A 578 -26.07 12.15 18.19
N PRO A 579 -27.38 12.16 17.94
CA PRO A 579 -28.23 10.95 18.02
C PRO A 579 -28.12 10.01 16.80
N PHE A 580 -27.35 10.35 15.76
CA PHE A 580 -27.28 9.56 14.53
C PHE A 580 -26.01 8.69 14.48
N LYS A 581 -26.14 7.40 14.14
CA LYS A 581 -25.00 6.54 13.79
C LYS A 581 -24.53 6.87 12.37
N LEU A 582 -23.22 7.06 12.19
CA LEU A 582 -22.61 7.46 10.92
C LEU A 582 -21.92 6.30 10.18
N SER A 583 -22.56 5.14 10.09
CA SER A 583 -21.98 3.94 9.46
C SER A 583 -21.60 4.12 7.97
N MET A 584 -22.14 5.14 7.31
CA MET A 584 -21.75 5.53 5.94
C MET A 584 -20.30 6.07 5.84
N PHE A 585 -19.69 6.42 6.97
CA PHE A 585 -18.34 6.98 7.05
C PHE A 585 -17.34 6.02 7.72
N ASP A 586 -17.76 4.78 8.01
CA ASP A 586 -16.82 3.73 8.37
C ASP A 586 -15.90 3.45 7.15
N PRO A 587 -14.58 3.28 7.37
CA PRO A 587 -13.61 3.08 6.29
C PRO A 587 -13.82 1.75 5.53
N THR A 588 -14.62 0.83 6.05
CA THR A 588 -14.93 -0.47 5.44
C THR A 588 -16.45 -0.74 5.46
N PRO A 589 -17.07 -1.23 4.37
CA PRO A 589 -18.40 -1.79 4.41
C PRO A 589 -18.31 -3.17 5.07
N SER A 590 -19.11 -3.33 6.13
CA SER A 590 -19.60 -4.58 6.73
C SER A 590 -18.60 -5.52 7.43
N ASP A 591 -18.76 -5.57 8.76
CA ASP A 591 -18.62 -6.74 9.63
C ASP A 591 -19.55 -7.92 9.21
N ALA A 592 -19.54 -8.33 7.95
CA ALA A 592 -20.31 -9.47 7.47
C ALA A 592 -19.38 -10.67 7.19
N GLY A 593 -18.97 -11.36 8.26
CA GLY A 593 -18.51 -12.76 8.23
C GLY A 593 -17.44 -13.11 7.19
N ASN A 594 -16.20 -12.67 7.40
CA ASN A 594 -15.05 -12.97 6.54
C ASN A 594 -14.37 -14.33 6.86
N ASP A 595 -15.07 -15.30 7.46
CA ASP A 595 -14.57 -16.69 7.61
C ASP A 595 -14.99 -17.61 6.43
N GLY A 596 -15.78 -17.09 5.49
CA GLY A 596 -16.22 -17.84 4.30
C GLY A 596 -15.22 -17.81 3.14
N PRO A 597 -15.47 -18.58 2.07
CA PRO A 597 -14.65 -18.60 0.85
C PRO A 597 -14.79 -17.32 0.00
N VAL A 598 -15.62 -16.36 0.43
CA VAL A 598 -15.87 -15.11 -0.29
C VAL A 598 -15.42 -13.94 0.59
N LEU A 599 -14.46 -13.17 0.09
CA LEU A 599 -14.08 -11.87 0.64
C LEU A 599 -14.98 -10.80 0.04
N SER A 600 -15.45 -9.88 0.88
CA SER A 600 -16.23 -8.72 0.45
C SER A 600 -15.39 -7.45 0.53
N GLY A 601 -15.55 -6.57 -0.46
CA GLY A 601 -14.91 -5.26 -0.51
C GLY A 601 -15.75 -4.28 -1.33
N PHE A 602 -15.14 -3.16 -1.70
CA PHE A 602 -15.75 -2.19 -2.61
C PHE A 602 -15.67 -2.68 -4.07
N ALA A 603 -16.80 -2.69 -4.76
CA ALA A 603 -16.88 -2.81 -6.20
C ALA A 603 -16.23 -1.57 -6.86
N VAL A 604 -15.10 -1.77 -7.54
CA VAL A 604 -14.27 -0.67 -8.02
C VAL A 604 -14.27 -0.57 -9.53
N SER A 605 -13.82 -1.62 -10.22
CA SER A 605 -13.73 -1.68 -11.67
C SER A 605 -14.54 -2.87 -12.15
N THR A 606 -15.49 -2.61 -13.05
CA THR A 606 -16.49 -3.57 -13.51
C THR A 606 -15.87 -4.71 -14.30
N GLY A 607 -16.51 -5.88 -14.26
CA GLY A 607 -16.06 -7.09 -14.93
C GLY A 607 -15.76 -8.22 -13.97
N LYS A 608 -15.55 -9.41 -14.53
CA LYS A 608 -15.26 -10.64 -13.79
C LYS A 608 -14.08 -11.37 -14.42
N VAL A 609 -13.13 -11.79 -13.59
CA VAL A 609 -11.95 -12.52 -14.03
C VAL A 609 -11.64 -13.67 -13.09
N THR A 610 -11.16 -14.77 -13.66
CA THR A 610 -10.66 -15.93 -12.92
C THR A 610 -9.20 -16.15 -13.30
N ALA A 611 -8.28 -16.04 -12.35
CA ALA A 611 -6.84 -16.21 -12.58
C ALA A 611 -6.10 -16.53 -11.28
N ALA A 612 -4.84 -16.95 -11.39
CA ALA A 612 -3.97 -17.16 -10.23
C ALA A 612 -3.61 -15.81 -9.59
N ALA A 613 -3.37 -15.78 -8.28
CA ALA A 613 -2.94 -14.60 -7.54
C ALA A 613 -1.42 -14.37 -7.64
N SER A 614 -1.00 -13.11 -7.69
CA SER A 614 0.34 -12.67 -7.31
C SER A 614 0.20 -11.74 -6.11
N VAL A 615 0.56 -12.23 -4.93
CA VAL A 615 0.54 -11.47 -3.67
C VAL A 615 1.86 -10.74 -3.54
N ILE A 616 1.79 -9.41 -3.51
CA ILE A 616 2.93 -8.50 -3.49
C ILE A 616 2.72 -7.56 -2.30
N HIS A 617 3.67 -7.50 -1.37
CA HIS A 617 3.51 -6.70 -0.14
C HIS A 617 4.15 -5.31 -0.26
N SER A 618 5.26 -5.21 -0.98
CA SER A 618 6.04 -3.98 -1.09
C SER A 618 6.59 -3.76 -2.51
N THR A 619 7.21 -2.60 -2.74
CA THR A 619 7.92 -2.30 -3.98
C THR A 619 9.11 -3.22 -4.24
N GLU A 620 9.71 -3.78 -3.18
CA GLU A 620 10.83 -4.73 -3.27
C GLU A 620 10.37 -6.07 -3.87
N ASP A 621 9.09 -6.42 -3.69
CA ASP A 621 8.50 -7.66 -4.17
C ASP A 621 8.00 -7.57 -5.63
N PHE A 622 8.20 -6.43 -6.31
CA PHE A 622 7.68 -6.21 -7.66
C PHE A 622 8.18 -7.24 -8.69
N ASN A 623 9.36 -7.80 -8.45
CA ASN A 623 9.93 -8.88 -9.26
C ASN A 623 9.14 -10.20 -9.16
N GLN A 624 8.28 -10.37 -8.15
CA GLN A 624 7.46 -11.57 -7.94
C GLN A 624 6.17 -11.55 -8.77
N MET A 625 5.80 -10.39 -9.35
CA MET A 625 4.61 -10.27 -10.19
C MET A 625 4.73 -11.12 -11.46
N LYS A 626 3.72 -11.98 -11.69
CA LYS A 626 3.64 -12.81 -12.90
C LYS A 626 2.62 -12.23 -13.89
N PRO A 627 2.96 -12.04 -15.18
CA PRO A 627 2.00 -11.60 -16.18
C PRO A 627 0.79 -12.54 -16.28
N GLY A 628 -0.41 -11.99 -16.42
CA GLY A 628 -1.65 -12.76 -16.54
C GLY A 628 -2.30 -13.17 -15.21
N THR A 629 -1.80 -12.67 -14.07
CA THR A 629 -2.31 -13.00 -12.73
C THR A 629 -3.11 -11.85 -12.11
N ILE A 630 -3.84 -12.14 -11.02
CA ILE A 630 -4.53 -11.13 -10.21
C ILE A 630 -3.52 -10.55 -9.21
N LEU A 631 -3.35 -9.23 -9.25
CA LEU A 631 -2.51 -8.52 -8.29
C LEU A 631 -3.24 -8.42 -6.94
N VAL A 632 -2.62 -8.93 -5.89
CA VAL A 632 -3.12 -8.85 -4.51
C VAL A 632 -2.12 -8.10 -3.65
N CYS A 633 -2.52 -6.99 -3.03
CA CYS A 633 -1.62 -6.20 -2.19
C CYS A 633 -2.36 -5.45 -1.08
N THR A 634 -1.64 -4.98 -0.06
CA THR A 634 -2.29 -4.29 1.07
C THR A 634 -2.86 -2.94 0.63
N THR A 635 -2.10 -2.18 -0.16
CA THR A 635 -2.54 -0.91 -0.73
C THR A 635 -1.82 -0.65 -2.05
N THR A 636 -2.39 0.23 -2.88
CA THR A 636 -1.78 0.65 -4.15
C THR A 636 -1.41 2.12 -4.09
N THR A 637 -0.15 2.41 -4.44
CA THR A 637 0.35 3.77 -4.67
C THR A 637 0.74 3.93 -6.14
N PRO A 638 1.09 5.14 -6.64
CA PRO A 638 1.57 5.31 -8.01
C PRO A 638 2.69 4.37 -8.44
N ALA A 639 3.53 3.90 -7.51
CA ALA A 639 4.56 2.87 -7.72
C ALA A 639 4.03 1.60 -8.38
N TRP A 640 2.80 1.23 -8.07
CA TRP A 640 2.21 -0.06 -8.42
C TRP A 640 1.63 -0.08 -9.82
N THR A 641 1.37 1.10 -10.41
CA THR A 641 0.84 1.29 -11.77
C THR A 641 1.48 0.39 -12.83
N PRO A 642 2.81 0.17 -12.85
CA PRO A 642 3.45 -0.72 -13.81
C PRO A 642 2.98 -2.18 -13.73
N LEU A 643 2.65 -2.66 -12.54
CA LEU A 643 2.14 -4.02 -12.35
C LEU A 643 0.73 -4.19 -12.94
N PHE A 644 -0.04 -3.10 -13.09
CA PHE A 644 -1.39 -3.15 -13.65
C PHE A 644 -1.39 -3.52 -15.13
N SER A 645 -0.29 -3.21 -15.85
CA SER A 645 -0.11 -3.66 -17.24
C SER A 645 0.07 -5.18 -17.36
N GLN A 646 0.50 -5.83 -16.28
CA GLN A 646 0.75 -7.28 -16.21
C GLN A 646 -0.41 -8.03 -15.56
N ALA A 647 -1.27 -7.34 -14.81
CA ALA A 647 -2.37 -7.91 -14.06
C ALA A 647 -3.64 -8.06 -14.92
N VAL A 648 -4.42 -9.10 -14.63
CA VAL A 648 -5.77 -9.29 -15.22
C VAL A 648 -6.90 -8.95 -14.25
N GLY A 649 -6.57 -8.72 -12.97
CA GLY A 649 -7.48 -8.25 -11.93
C GLY A 649 -6.72 -7.68 -10.73
N LEU A 650 -7.42 -6.97 -9.84
CA LEU A 650 -6.84 -6.31 -8.67
C LEU A 650 -7.65 -6.59 -7.39
N VAL A 651 -6.96 -6.95 -6.31
CA VAL A 651 -7.52 -7.10 -4.96
C VAL A 651 -6.66 -6.33 -3.96
N THR A 652 -7.29 -5.51 -3.10
CA THR A 652 -6.55 -4.84 -2.00
C THR A 652 -7.20 -4.94 -0.63
N ASP A 653 -6.39 -4.92 0.42
CA ASP A 653 -6.88 -4.88 1.82
C ASP A 653 -7.42 -3.50 2.18
N VAL A 654 -6.70 -2.47 1.73
CA VAL A 654 -6.97 -1.07 1.97
C VAL A 654 -7.34 -0.40 0.64
N GLY A 655 -8.37 0.44 0.68
CA GLY A 655 -8.77 1.25 -0.45
C GLY A 655 -10.29 1.33 -0.58
N GLY A 656 -10.79 2.52 -0.88
CA GLY A 656 -12.19 2.72 -1.30
C GLY A 656 -12.31 2.74 -2.82
N ALA A 657 -13.54 2.72 -3.35
CA ALA A 657 -13.85 2.79 -4.80
C ALA A 657 -13.31 4.01 -5.57
N LEU A 658 -12.62 4.93 -4.87
CA LEU A 658 -12.05 6.17 -5.38
C LEU A 658 -10.54 6.31 -5.07
N ALA A 659 -9.89 5.26 -4.55
CA ALA A 659 -8.45 5.25 -4.28
C ALA A 659 -7.62 5.25 -5.58
N HIS A 660 -6.31 5.50 -5.50
CA HIS A 660 -5.42 5.50 -6.68
C HIS A 660 -5.59 4.23 -7.54
N GLY A 661 -5.47 3.05 -6.92
CA GLY A 661 -5.66 1.78 -7.63
C GLY A 661 -7.06 1.60 -8.21
N SER A 662 -8.08 2.31 -7.71
CA SER A 662 -9.41 2.31 -8.31
C SER A 662 -9.49 3.03 -9.64
N ILE A 663 -8.76 4.13 -9.76
CA ILE A 663 -8.72 4.93 -10.98
C ILE A 663 -7.92 4.14 -12.03
N VAL A 664 -6.72 3.69 -11.65
CA VAL A 664 -5.84 2.94 -12.54
C VAL A 664 -6.49 1.63 -12.99
N ALA A 665 -7.14 0.86 -12.11
CA ALA A 665 -7.80 -0.38 -12.51
C ALA A 665 -8.89 -0.14 -13.59
N ARG A 666 -9.63 0.97 -13.50
CA ARG A 666 -10.65 1.33 -14.50
C ARG A 666 -10.04 1.75 -15.84
N GLU A 667 -8.89 2.40 -15.81
CA GLU A 667 -8.15 2.82 -17.02
C GLU A 667 -7.51 1.65 -17.75
N TYR A 668 -7.06 0.65 -17.00
CA TYR A 668 -6.57 -0.61 -17.55
C TYR A 668 -7.71 -1.57 -17.94
N GLY A 669 -8.95 -1.28 -17.50
CA GLY A 669 -10.11 -2.12 -17.78
C GLY A 669 -10.06 -3.46 -17.07
N ILE A 670 -9.27 -3.58 -16.00
CA ILE A 670 -9.15 -4.82 -15.22
C ILE A 670 -10.21 -4.83 -14.10
N PRO A 671 -10.90 -5.95 -13.83
CA PRO A 671 -11.80 -6.09 -12.70
C PRO A 671 -11.08 -5.85 -11.36
N ALA A 672 -11.71 -5.09 -10.46
CA ALA A 672 -11.07 -4.73 -9.19
C ALA A 672 -12.03 -4.71 -8.00
N VAL A 673 -11.55 -5.27 -6.88
CA VAL A 673 -12.20 -5.26 -5.57
C VAL A 673 -11.20 -4.72 -4.54
N MET A 674 -11.53 -3.65 -3.85
CA MET A 674 -10.61 -2.99 -2.90
C MET A 674 -11.21 -2.92 -1.51
N GLY A 675 -10.38 -2.78 -0.48
CA GLY A 675 -10.88 -2.60 0.88
C GLY A 675 -11.42 -3.89 1.51
N THR A 676 -10.83 -5.04 1.17
CA THR A 676 -11.22 -6.36 1.70
C THR A 676 -10.80 -6.57 3.16
N GLY A 677 -9.84 -5.78 3.64
CA GLY A 677 -9.27 -5.84 4.99
C GLY A 677 -8.30 -6.98 5.27
N VAL A 678 -8.43 -8.13 4.59
CA VAL A 678 -7.72 -9.39 4.94
C VAL A 678 -7.27 -10.22 3.72
N ALA A 679 -7.35 -9.69 2.50
CA ALA A 679 -6.95 -10.42 1.29
C ALA A 679 -5.47 -10.83 1.29
N THR A 680 -4.53 -9.97 1.69
CA THR A 680 -3.10 -10.37 1.73
C THR A 680 -2.78 -11.38 2.82
N GLU A 681 -3.63 -11.49 3.84
CA GLU A 681 -3.49 -12.50 4.91
C GLU A 681 -4.10 -13.84 4.51
N ARG A 682 -5.17 -13.83 3.70
CA ARG A 682 -5.93 -15.03 3.32
C ARG A 682 -5.56 -15.62 1.96
N ILE A 683 -4.98 -14.83 1.06
CA ILE A 683 -4.64 -15.24 -0.29
C ILE A 683 -3.15 -15.50 -0.38
N GLN A 684 -2.76 -16.61 -1.00
CA GLN A 684 -1.37 -16.95 -1.29
C GLN A 684 -1.08 -16.82 -2.79
N SER A 685 0.15 -16.45 -3.14
CA SER A 685 0.60 -16.41 -4.54
C SER A 685 0.42 -17.77 -5.22
N GLY A 686 -0.19 -17.78 -6.40
CA GLY A 686 -0.55 -18.98 -7.15
C GLY A 686 -1.98 -19.48 -6.92
N MET A 687 -2.68 -19.03 -5.87
CA MET A 687 -4.06 -19.40 -5.58
C MET A 687 -5.00 -18.90 -6.68
N MET A 688 -5.92 -19.75 -7.14
CA MET A 688 -6.94 -19.34 -8.11
C MET A 688 -8.02 -18.51 -7.42
N LEU A 689 -8.33 -17.37 -8.02
CA LEU A 689 -9.30 -16.42 -7.51
C LEU A 689 -10.32 -16.09 -8.57
N VAL A 690 -11.57 -15.89 -8.15
CA VAL A 690 -12.62 -15.26 -8.96
C VAL A 690 -12.88 -13.87 -8.42
N VAL A 691 -12.44 -12.85 -9.15
CA VAL A 691 -12.67 -11.44 -8.81
C VAL A 691 -13.88 -10.94 -9.57
N ASP A 692 -14.94 -10.59 -8.84
CA ASP A 692 -16.14 -9.97 -9.37
C ASP A 692 -16.16 -8.49 -8.97
N GLY A 693 -15.66 -7.65 -9.87
CA GLY A 693 -15.56 -6.21 -9.66
C GLY A 693 -16.89 -5.47 -9.81
N ASP A 694 -17.94 -6.12 -10.33
CA ASP A 694 -19.31 -5.59 -10.35
C ASP A 694 -19.99 -5.76 -8.98
N ALA A 695 -19.81 -6.93 -8.36
CA ALA A 695 -20.36 -7.25 -7.05
C ALA A 695 -19.50 -6.74 -5.88
N GLY A 696 -18.20 -6.54 -6.09
CA GLY A 696 -17.27 -6.18 -5.02
C GLY A 696 -16.84 -7.38 -4.19
N THR A 697 -16.73 -8.56 -4.80
CA THR A 697 -16.45 -9.82 -4.09
C THR A 697 -15.30 -10.57 -4.73
N VAL A 698 -14.48 -11.21 -3.90
CA VAL A 698 -13.42 -12.12 -4.32
C VAL A 698 -13.74 -13.49 -3.78
N THR A 699 -13.94 -14.48 -4.65
CA THR A 699 -14.12 -15.87 -4.24
C THR A 699 -12.78 -16.58 -4.33
N LEU A 700 -12.38 -17.22 -3.24
CA LEU A 700 -11.25 -18.13 -3.20
C LEU A 700 -11.72 -19.42 -3.87
N ASP A 701 -11.24 -19.71 -5.08
CA ASP A 701 -11.52 -20.99 -5.72
C ASP A 701 -10.60 -22.01 -5.03
N GLU A 702 -11.16 -22.72 -4.04
CA GLU A 702 -10.63 -24.04 -3.68
C GLU A 702 -10.83 -24.90 -4.92
N ILE A 703 -9.75 -25.21 -5.63
CA ILE A 703 -9.81 -26.11 -6.78
C ILE A 703 -10.27 -27.48 -6.24
N ASP A 704 -11.51 -27.84 -6.55
CA ASP A 704 -12.16 -29.14 -6.30
C ASP A 704 -11.30 -30.35 -6.75
#